data_AF-A0A5R8YTJ9-F1
#
_entry.id   AF-A0A5R8YTJ9-F1
#
_cell.length_a   1.000
_cell.length_b   1.000
_cell.length_c   1.000
_cell.angle_alpha   90.00
_cell.angle_beta   90.00
_cell.angle_gamma   90.00
#
_symmetry.space_group_name_H-M   'P 1'
#
loop_
_entity.id
_entity.type
_entity.pdbx_description
1 polymer ?
#
loop_
_entity_poly.entity_id
_entity_poly.type
_entity_poly.pdbx_seq_one_letter_code
_entity_poly.pdbx_strand_id
1 'polypeptide(L)'
;MLDSLSRPMPGSGTQLKELLWRLCLLTEVPSDARQSVIGEASLSRQDLDVFVHALRRYDRHVGRDAQDVARALVLRASIDLSAQDVGDAYLACAAEGEPGERAGWGFTTIGKSPQEIVSDLSHLVALTGPSIIAIDQIDILLAQSSISLADNDLKESWQQALILERVAGGLMTLREVTRRALTVLSCLPATWNLIQTKATDTVQDRFRETTPLKTIPDAETGRTLIEKRFWAQYERAGFTPPYPTWPVRPEAFEEAHQYTPRQLLIRIDTHVRACLASGRVTELARLSEQSRAITKRIIDPPDDLTALDRRFAELRERADVAGALDPVTEDAVMPGLLSAGLQAWIAEQGETGRVFSQDPSPSSKPPLHARLRRTLDEATENEAHWCFRAIGASNHTSALNRLRSASTAAGLDGRTPTRRLFILRNHGWAKGPVTQEALTAFEQAGGRFLQIVEDDLRIFAALRNLLAANPPDLQAWLVSRRPTSEVKLFAEALSDAAVPRVSDPGARTSSRATRSPDQSRRTANPDRRVLQPAIVPQPVLQPVAQPAPSPKADAPSPVSGAAPSSPPTDDVLPSDVGNGPAASDQRFGPPPSFAEAPPAEVPTAELTPAEEPVVPRPRRPLSPIDALTTPYLTIGAASSDDRPVRIALDALRKHVAIFAGSGSGKTVLIRRLVEECALQGVSSVVLDPNNDLARLGDAWPEPPGAWGEDDAARAADYLANTDVVVWTPRKEQGRPLSFQPLPDFASVLDDPDEFGEAVDAALAALVPRAKVDGRTARAHLGRAVLREAVVHYGRQGGTALNGLVALLDDLPDGVSRLEGAARLATEMAQHLRAEMISDPLFAGKGVPVDPGLLLTPAEGKRARVSVISLTGLTSDAQRQSFVNQLQMALFSWIKRHPAGDRPLGGLFVMDEAQTFAPSGAATACTQSTLALAAQARKYGLGLVFATQAPKGLHNQITGNAATQFFGLLNAPAQITAARELAKAKGGDVPDVSRLRSGQFYAAVEGGSFTKVRTPLCLSHHPSSPLTGEEVVTRARRS
;
A
#
# COMPACT_ATOMS: atom_id res chain seq x y z
N MET A 1 15.33 1.57 0.15
CA MET A 1 16.42 0.57 0.20
C MET A 1 17.22 0.52 -1.09
N LEU A 2 16.67 0.11 -2.24
CA LEU A 2 17.47 -0.05 -3.47
C LEU A 2 18.21 1.24 -3.92
N ASP A 3 17.53 2.40 -3.96
CA ASP A 3 18.18 3.69 -4.23
C ASP A 3 19.28 4.03 -3.19
N SER A 4 19.08 3.66 -1.93
CA SER A 4 20.06 3.87 -0.86
C SER A 4 21.38 3.16 -1.16
N LEU A 5 21.32 1.95 -1.73
CA LEU A 5 22.51 1.19 -2.16
C LEU A 5 23.29 1.90 -3.29
N SER A 6 22.62 2.72 -4.11
CA SER A 6 23.26 3.53 -5.16
C SER A 6 23.89 4.82 -4.64
N ARG A 7 23.77 5.15 -3.33
CA ARG A 7 24.35 6.38 -2.78
C ARG A 7 25.87 6.31 -2.72
N PRO A 8 26.58 7.39 -3.09
CA PRO A 8 28.03 7.47 -2.94
C PRO A 8 28.44 7.49 -1.47
N MET A 9 29.64 7.00 -1.18
CA MET A 9 30.26 7.09 0.14
C MET A 9 31.60 7.84 0.07
N PRO A 10 32.12 8.38 1.19
CA PRO A 10 33.47 8.94 1.25
C PRO A 10 34.50 7.86 0.87
N GLY A 11 35.11 7.98 -0.31
CA GLY A 11 35.94 6.95 -0.93
C GLY A 11 35.61 6.77 -2.42
N SER A 12 35.91 5.60 -2.97
CA SER A 12 35.88 5.28 -4.41
C SER A 12 34.69 4.38 -4.83
N GLY A 13 33.51 4.56 -4.22
CA GLY A 13 32.36 3.70 -4.52
C GLY A 13 31.01 4.09 -3.92
N THR A 14 30.02 3.22 -4.18
CA THR A 14 28.66 3.27 -3.64
C THR A 14 28.49 2.33 -2.45
N GLN A 15 27.39 2.47 -1.70
CA GLN A 15 27.02 1.53 -0.64
C GLN A 15 26.90 0.08 -1.16
N LEU A 16 26.41 -0.12 -2.39
CA LEU A 16 26.37 -1.43 -3.05
C LEU A 16 27.76 -2.02 -3.27
N LYS A 17 28.70 -1.21 -3.78
CA LYS A 17 30.08 -1.66 -4.04
C LYS A 17 30.78 -2.06 -2.75
N GLU A 18 30.60 -1.30 -1.66
CA GLU A 18 31.12 -1.66 -0.35
C GLU A 18 30.49 -2.95 0.21
N LEU A 19 29.18 -3.11 0.09
CA LEU A 19 28.48 -4.33 0.52
C LEU A 19 29.04 -5.57 -0.19
N LEU A 20 29.19 -5.51 -1.52
CA LEU A 20 29.75 -6.60 -2.32
C LEU A 20 31.23 -6.84 -2.00
N TRP A 21 32.02 -5.78 -1.83
CA TRP A 21 33.43 -5.88 -1.42
C TRP A 21 33.59 -6.59 -0.06
N ARG A 22 32.79 -6.19 0.95
CA ARG A 22 32.78 -6.83 2.26
C ARG A 22 32.34 -8.29 2.20
N LEU A 23 31.29 -8.60 1.43
CA LEU A 23 30.85 -9.99 1.23
C LEU A 23 31.95 -10.83 0.57
N CYS A 24 32.62 -10.31 -0.47
CA CYS A 24 33.74 -11.00 -1.13
C CYS A 24 34.95 -11.23 -0.22
N LEU A 25 35.29 -10.27 0.64
CA LEU A 25 36.36 -10.46 1.64
C LEU A 25 35.98 -11.52 2.68
N LEU A 26 34.76 -11.42 3.21
CA LEU A 26 34.24 -12.26 4.30
C LEU A 26 33.94 -13.70 3.85
N THR A 27 33.71 -13.92 2.56
CA THR A 27 33.49 -15.25 1.95
C THR A 27 34.73 -15.78 1.20
N GLU A 28 35.88 -15.10 1.29
CA GLU A 28 37.16 -15.49 0.68
C GLU A 28 37.11 -15.66 -0.85
N VAL A 29 36.34 -14.84 -1.56
CA VAL A 29 36.24 -14.86 -3.03
C VAL A 29 37.60 -14.52 -3.66
N PRO A 30 38.11 -15.29 -4.64
CA PRO A 30 39.36 -15.00 -5.36
C PRO A 30 39.42 -13.58 -5.94
N SER A 31 40.62 -13.02 -6.06
CA SER A 31 40.87 -11.66 -6.57
C SER A 31 40.15 -11.36 -7.89
N ASP A 32 40.19 -12.32 -8.80
CA ASP A 32 39.82 -12.14 -10.20
C ASP A 32 38.29 -12.07 -10.31
N ALA A 33 37.59 -13.05 -9.73
CA ALA A 33 36.14 -13.03 -9.59
C ALA A 33 35.64 -11.85 -8.73
N ARG A 34 36.42 -11.41 -7.72
CA ARG A 34 36.07 -10.28 -6.86
C ARG A 34 35.96 -8.97 -7.65
N GLN A 35 36.88 -8.70 -8.59
CA GLN A 35 36.82 -7.50 -9.43
C GLN A 35 35.56 -7.48 -10.31
N SER A 36 35.21 -8.63 -10.91
CA SER A 36 33.94 -8.79 -11.64
C SER A 36 32.71 -8.56 -10.76
N VAL A 37 32.71 -9.13 -9.55
CA VAL A 37 31.58 -9.07 -8.60
C VAL A 37 31.32 -7.66 -8.06
N ILE A 38 32.36 -6.83 -7.87
CA ILE A 38 32.22 -5.44 -7.38
C ILE A 38 32.02 -4.41 -8.51
N GLY A 39 31.92 -4.86 -9.77
CA GLY A 39 31.72 -3.97 -10.93
C GLY A 39 32.98 -3.24 -11.40
N GLU A 40 34.17 -3.78 -11.16
CA GLU A 40 35.44 -3.25 -11.69
C GLU A 40 35.91 -3.97 -12.97
N ALA A 41 35.36 -5.15 -13.27
CA ALA A 41 35.63 -5.93 -14.48
C ALA A 41 34.34 -6.47 -15.11
N SER A 42 34.44 -6.99 -16.34
CA SER A 42 33.32 -7.64 -17.03
C SER A 42 32.86 -8.90 -16.29
N LEU A 43 31.58 -8.97 -15.97
CA LEU A 43 30.99 -10.04 -15.18
C LEU A 43 30.66 -11.28 -16.01
N SER A 44 31.22 -12.44 -15.66
CA SER A 44 30.81 -13.72 -16.23
C SER A 44 29.83 -14.47 -15.32
N ARG A 45 29.08 -15.41 -15.90
CA ARG A 45 28.25 -16.36 -15.14
C ARG A 45 29.07 -17.22 -14.17
N GLN A 46 30.32 -17.53 -14.51
CA GLN A 46 31.22 -18.31 -13.66
C GLN A 46 31.62 -17.53 -12.40
N ASP A 47 31.95 -16.24 -12.52
CA ASP A 47 32.27 -15.38 -11.36
C ASP A 47 31.08 -15.28 -10.40
N LEU A 48 29.87 -15.14 -10.96
CA LEU A 48 28.62 -15.07 -10.22
C LEU A 48 28.36 -16.35 -9.42
N ASP A 49 28.57 -17.52 -10.03
CA ASP A 49 28.41 -18.80 -9.35
C ASP A 49 29.55 -19.06 -8.34
N VAL A 50 30.80 -18.62 -8.59
CA VAL A 50 31.89 -18.64 -7.59
C VAL A 50 31.49 -17.85 -6.34
N PHE A 51 30.97 -16.63 -6.50
CA PHE A 51 30.48 -15.81 -5.40
C PHE A 51 29.33 -16.48 -4.62
N VAL A 52 28.33 -17.04 -5.30
CA VAL A 52 27.21 -17.72 -4.62
C VAL A 52 27.65 -19.01 -3.92
N HIS A 53 28.61 -19.76 -4.47
CA HIS A 53 29.16 -20.94 -3.80
C HIS A 53 30.01 -20.56 -2.56
N ALA A 54 30.79 -19.48 -2.64
CA ALA A 54 31.52 -18.93 -1.50
C ALA A 54 30.56 -18.50 -0.37
N LEU A 55 29.49 -17.76 -0.73
CA LEU A 55 28.44 -17.36 0.21
C LEU A 55 27.75 -18.56 0.87
N ARG A 56 27.41 -19.61 0.10
CA ARG A 56 26.84 -20.88 0.60
C ARG A 56 27.77 -21.65 1.53
N ARG A 57 29.08 -21.57 1.31
CA ARG A 57 30.09 -22.21 2.16
C ARG A 57 30.23 -21.47 3.49
N TYR A 58 30.14 -20.14 3.48
CA TYR A 58 30.21 -19.31 4.67
C TYR A 58 28.93 -19.38 5.52
N ASP A 59 27.77 -19.11 4.92
CA ASP A 59 26.46 -19.27 5.57
C ASP A 59 25.51 -20.07 4.67
N ARG A 60 25.24 -21.31 5.10
CA ARG A 60 24.42 -22.26 4.35
C ARG A 60 22.94 -21.84 4.24
N HIS A 61 22.42 -21.04 5.18
CA HIS A 61 21.04 -20.56 5.12
C HIS A 61 20.97 -19.34 4.21
N VAL A 62 21.77 -18.29 4.47
CA VAL A 62 21.75 -17.06 3.66
C VAL A 62 22.15 -17.36 2.21
N GLY A 63 23.18 -18.17 1.98
CA GLY A 63 23.59 -18.58 0.63
C GLY A 63 22.61 -19.54 -0.08
N ARG A 64 21.67 -20.17 0.63
CA ARG A 64 20.58 -20.93 0.00
C ARG A 64 19.42 -20.03 -0.36
N ASP A 65 18.97 -19.22 0.58
CA ASP A 65 17.69 -18.52 0.50
C ASP A 65 17.87 -17.19 -0.26
N ALA A 66 18.90 -16.41 0.07
CA ALA A 66 19.18 -15.10 -0.53
C ALA A 66 20.02 -15.15 -1.83
N GLN A 67 20.38 -16.32 -2.35
CA GLN A 67 21.27 -16.46 -3.52
C GLN A 67 20.85 -15.63 -4.74
N ASP A 68 19.56 -15.61 -5.08
CA ASP A 68 19.07 -14.95 -6.29
C ASP A 68 19.02 -13.43 -6.10
N VAL A 69 18.85 -12.96 -4.86
CA VAL A 69 19.03 -11.55 -4.49
C VAL A 69 20.51 -11.17 -4.53
N ALA A 70 21.41 -12.04 -4.06
CA ALA A 70 22.85 -11.83 -4.18
C ALA A 70 23.29 -11.74 -5.65
N ARG A 71 22.79 -12.64 -6.52
CA ARG A 71 22.98 -12.56 -7.99
C ARG A 71 22.49 -11.21 -8.54
N ALA A 72 21.26 -10.81 -8.22
CA ALA A 72 20.68 -9.57 -8.70
C ALA A 72 21.44 -8.31 -8.23
N LEU A 73 21.98 -8.31 -7.00
CA LEU A 73 22.83 -7.22 -6.50
C LEU A 73 24.16 -7.09 -7.26
N VAL A 74 24.79 -8.22 -7.62
CA VAL A 74 26.02 -8.23 -8.44
C VAL A 74 25.72 -7.78 -9.86
N LEU A 75 24.62 -8.26 -10.46
CA LEU A 75 24.16 -7.80 -11.77
C LEU A 75 23.88 -6.29 -11.80
N ARG A 76 23.23 -5.74 -10.76
CA ARG A 76 23.00 -4.29 -10.58
C ARG A 76 24.30 -3.49 -10.46
N ALA A 77 25.37 -4.10 -9.94
CA ALA A 77 26.71 -3.52 -9.83
C ALA A 77 27.60 -3.70 -11.08
N SER A 78 27.26 -4.63 -11.98
CA SER A 78 27.98 -4.89 -13.23
C SER A 78 28.19 -3.64 -14.07
N ILE A 79 29.25 -3.60 -14.88
CA ILE A 79 29.45 -2.55 -15.90
C ILE A 79 28.55 -2.72 -17.14
N ASP A 80 28.02 -3.93 -17.36
CA ASP A 80 27.13 -4.23 -18.49
C ASP A 80 25.68 -3.84 -18.19
N LEU A 81 25.13 -2.93 -19.01
CA LEU A 81 23.76 -2.43 -18.91
C LEU A 81 22.71 -3.53 -19.03
N SER A 82 22.94 -4.57 -19.84
CA SER A 82 21.98 -5.67 -20.01
C SER A 82 21.90 -6.53 -18.76
N ALA A 83 23.05 -6.85 -18.15
CA ALA A 83 23.12 -7.47 -16.83
C ALA A 83 22.42 -6.62 -15.75
N GLN A 84 22.68 -5.31 -15.72
CA GLN A 84 22.03 -4.39 -14.78
C GLN A 84 20.50 -4.40 -14.90
N ASP A 85 19.96 -4.33 -16.12
CA ASP A 85 18.51 -4.36 -16.37
C ASP A 85 17.87 -5.64 -15.82
N VAL A 86 18.53 -6.81 -15.96
CA VAL A 86 18.06 -8.09 -15.40
C VAL A 86 18.08 -8.07 -13.86
N GLY A 87 19.17 -7.56 -13.26
CA GLY A 87 19.30 -7.44 -11.80
C GLY A 87 18.25 -6.50 -11.19
N ASP A 88 18.05 -5.33 -11.80
CA ASP A 88 17.07 -4.34 -11.37
C ASP A 88 15.63 -4.82 -11.60
N ALA A 89 15.35 -5.53 -12.70
CA ALA A 89 14.06 -6.17 -12.93
C ALA A 89 13.70 -7.19 -11.82
N TYR A 90 14.66 -8.03 -11.41
CA TYR A 90 14.43 -9.00 -10.33
C TYR A 90 14.22 -8.30 -8.97
N LEU A 91 15.08 -7.33 -8.62
CA LEU A 91 14.97 -6.57 -7.36
C LEU A 91 13.69 -5.71 -7.28
N ALA A 92 13.15 -5.29 -8.42
CA ALA A 92 11.87 -4.58 -8.53
C ALA A 92 10.64 -5.52 -8.63
N CYS A 93 10.83 -6.84 -8.53
CA CYS A 93 9.78 -7.86 -8.70
C CYS A 93 9.05 -7.79 -10.07
N ALA A 94 9.75 -7.31 -11.11
CA ALA A 94 9.22 -7.24 -12.46
C ALA A 94 9.27 -8.60 -13.17
N ALA A 95 8.52 -8.73 -14.27
CA ALA A 95 8.67 -9.85 -15.21
C ALA A 95 10.06 -9.85 -15.90
N GLU A 96 10.43 -10.97 -16.50
CA GLU A 96 11.57 -11.03 -17.42
C GLU A 96 11.30 -10.19 -18.68
N GLY A 97 12.34 -9.60 -19.25
CA GLY A 97 12.29 -8.94 -20.55
C GLY A 97 12.24 -9.94 -21.70
N GLU A 98 13.17 -10.87 -21.70
CA GLU A 98 13.22 -12.01 -22.62
C GLU A 98 13.09 -13.33 -21.83
N PRO A 99 12.24 -14.28 -22.27
CA PRO A 99 12.05 -15.55 -21.58
C PRO A 99 13.37 -16.33 -21.41
N GLY A 100 13.77 -16.55 -20.16
CA GLY A 100 14.99 -17.28 -19.82
C GLY A 100 16.24 -16.41 -19.60
N GLU A 101 16.15 -15.08 -19.70
CA GLU A 101 17.28 -14.18 -19.42
C GLU A 101 17.90 -14.42 -18.03
N ARG A 102 17.06 -14.68 -17.01
CA ARG A 102 17.51 -14.97 -15.64
C ARG A 102 18.05 -16.38 -15.50
N ALA A 103 17.57 -17.35 -16.28
CA ALA A 103 18.13 -18.70 -16.30
C ALA A 103 19.59 -18.68 -16.81
N GLY A 104 19.88 -17.83 -17.80
CA GLY A 104 21.25 -17.54 -18.26
C GLY A 104 22.18 -17.08 -17.14
N TRP A 105 21.69 -16.19 -16.26
CA TRP A 105 22.42 -15.71 -15.07
C TRP A 105 22.31 -16.61 -13.83
N GLY A 106 21.56 -17.72 -13.87
CA GLY A 106 21.57 -18.74 -12.81
C GLY A 106 20.57 -18.55 -11.69
N PHE A 107 19.53 -17.75 -11.93
CA PHE A 107 18.41 -17.64 -11.00
C PHE A 107 17.69 -18.98 -10.88
N THR A 108 17.35 -19.34 -9.65
CA THR A 108 16.69 -20.62 -9.32
C THR A 108 15.21 -20.48 -9.00
N THR A 109 14.74 -19.25 -8.77
CA THR A 109 13.36 -18.91 -8.42
C THR A 109 12.69 -18.10 -9.53
N ILE A 110 11.44 -18.45 -9.87
CA ILE A 110 10.65 -17.77 -10.91
C ILE A 110 10.31 -16.32 -10.51
N GLY A 111 10.25 -16.04 -9.20
CA GLY A 111 10.12 -14.71 -8.64
C GLY A 111 10.04 -14.75 -7.11
N LYS A 112 10.15 -13.58 -6.48
CA LYS A 112 9.98 -13.36 -5.04
C LYS A 112 9.06 -12.17 -4.81
N SER A 113 8.36 -12.17 -3.69
CA SER A 113 7.59 -11.01 -3.23
C SER A 113 8.52 -9.87 -2.78
N PRO A 114 8.06 -8.61 -2.77
CA PRO A 114 8.84 -7.49 -2.25
C PRO A 114 9.31 -7.69 -0.81
N GLN A 115 8.53 -8.39 0.02
CA GLN A 115 8.88 -8.73 1.40
C GLN A 115 10.05 -9.71 1.46
N GLU A 116 10.06 -10.74 0.60
CA GLU A 116 11.17 -11.70 0.51
C GLU A 116 12.45 -11.03 0.00
N ILE A 117 12.37 -10.16 -1.01
CA ILE A 117 13.51 -9.36 -1.49
C ILE A 117 14.11 -8.50 -0.35
N VAL A 118 13.27 -7.85 0.46
CA VAL A 118 13.72 -7.06 1.61
C VAL A 118 14.34 -7.93 2.71
N SER A 119 13.75 -9.10 2.98
CA SER A 119 14.28 -10.12 3.92
C SER A 119 15.70 -10.53 3.55
N ASP A 120 15.87 -10.98 2.30
CA ASP A 120 17.14 -11.48 1.79
C ASP A 120 18.20 -10.40 1.70
N LEU A 121 17.82 -9.20 1.25
CA LEU A 121 18.72 -8.04 1.26
C LEU A 121 19.17 -7.71 2.68
N SER A 122 18.27 -7.75 3.67
CA SER A 122 18.64 -7.53 5.06
C SER A 122 19.54 -8.64 5.61
N HIS A 123 19.30 -9.90 5.24
CA HIS A 123 20.17 -11.02 5.62
C HIS A 123 21.59 -10.88 5.04
N LEU A 124 21.72 -10.49 3.78
CA LEU A 124 23.02 -10.24 3.13
C LEU A 124 23.76 -9.07 3.79
N VAL A 125 23.08 -7.94 4.05
CA VAL A 125 23.67 -6.80 4.75
C VAL A 125 24.11 -7.19 6.17
N ALA A 126 23.29 -7.96 6.90
CA ALA A 126 23.57 -8.41 8.27
C ALA A 126 24.83 -9.26 8.42
N LEU A 127 25.29 -9.94 7.36
CA LEU A 127 26.59 -10.65 7.36
C LEU A 127 27.76 -9.67 7.45
N THR A 128 27.64 -8.48 6.87
CA THR A 128 28.73 -7.48 6.79
C THR A 128 28.79 -6.49 7.95
N GLY A 129 27.73 -6.43 8.78
CA GLY A 129 27.69 -5.53 9.94
C GLY A 129 26.26 -5.23 10.43
N PRO A 130 26.13 -4.38 11.47
CA PRO A 130 24.86 -3.76 11.81
C PRO A 130 24.45 -2.73 10.74
N SER A 131 23.15 -2.53 10.54
CA SER A 131 22.61 -1.56 9.59
C SER A 131 21.59 -0.61 10.24
N ILE A 132 21.36 0.54 9.62
CA ILE A 132 20.33 1.50 10.02
C ILE A 132 19.35 1.67 8.86
N ILE A 133 18.05 1.51 9.14
CA ILE A 133 16.97 1.78 8.20
C ILE A 133 16.26 3.03 8.68
N ALA A 134 16.66 4.19 8.14
CA ALA A 134 16.00 5.46 8.40
C ALA A 134 14.76 5.60 7.50
N ILE A 135 13.62 5.86 8.12
CA ILE A 135 12.32 6.11 7.50
C ILE A 135 11.89 7.52 7.88
N ASP A 136 11.46 8.29 6.88
CA ASP A 136 11.08 9.69 7.01
C ASP A 136 9.88 9.97 6.09
N GLN A 137 9.22 11.12 6.25
CA GLN A 137 8.09 11.58 5.44
C GLN A 137 6.85 10.65 5.42
N ILE A 138 6.64 9.83 6.47
CA ILE A 138 5.38 9.08 6.61
C ILE A 138 4.16 10.00 6.82
N ASP A 139 4.44 11.22 7.29
CA ASP A 139 3.48 12.30 7.53
C ASP A 139 2.73 12.67 6.26
N ILE A 140 3.42 12.83 5.12
CA ILE A 140 2.80 13.18 3.85
C ILE A 140 1.82 12.07 3.39
N LEU A 141 2.14 10.80 3.66
CA LEU A 141 1.25 9.67 3.34
C LEU A 141 -0.04 9.67 4.18
N LEU A 142 -0.02 10.29 5.36
CA LEU A 142 -1.15 10.35 6.28
C LEU A 142 -1.90 11.68 6.20
N ALA A 143 -1.20 12.81 6.05
CA ALA A 143 -1.76 14.15 5.86
C ALA A 143 -2.61 14.27 4.58
N GLN A 144 -2.20 13.60 3.50
CA GLN A 144 -2.98 13.56 2.25
C GLN A 144 -4.31 12.80 2.39
N SER A 145 -4.48 11.97 3.43
CA SER A 145 -5.78 11.35 3.77
C SER A 145 -6.70 12.27 4.58
N SER A 146 -6.16 13.24 5.32
CA SER A 146 -6.94 14.18 6.13
C SER A 146 -7.49 15.38 5.37
N ILE A 147 -6.93 15.73 4.20
CA ILE A 147 -7.29 16.97 3.47
C ILE A 147 -8.49 16.79 2.52
N SER A 148 -8.95 15.56 2.27
CA SER A 148 -10.30 15.33 1.69
C SER A 148 -11.43 15.56 2.69
N LEU A 149 -11.14 15.64 4.00
CA LEU A 149 -12.13 15.61 5.09
C LEU A 149 -12.74 16.98 5.41
N ALA A 150 -13.23 17.68 4.39
CA ALA A 150 -14.27 18.70 4.54
C ALA A 150 -15.51 18.22 3.76
N ASP A 151 -16.55 17.85 4.50
CA ASP A 151 -17.83 17.25 4.04
C ASP A 151 -17.80 15.79 3.53
N ASN A 152 -17.60 14.77 4.40
CA ASN A 152 -18.21 13.41 4.30
C ASN A 152 -17.79 12.42 5.44
N ASP A 153 -18.49 12.42 6.58
CA ASP A 153 -17.99 11.84 7.84
C ASP A 153 -17.92 10.29 8.00
N LEU A 154 -18.54 9.49 7.12
CA LEU A 154 -18.70 8.03 7.37
C LEU A 154 -17.99 7.09 6.38
N LYS A 155 -17.84 7.48 5.10
CA LYS A 155 -17.19 6.63 4.07
C LYS A 155 -15.68 6.83 3.95
N GLU A 156 -15.12 7.92 4.48
CA GLU A 156 -13.69 8.24 4.31
C GLU A 156 -12.86 7.87 5.56
N SER A 157 -13.48 7.95 6.76
CA SER A 157 -12.86 7.59 8.04
C SER A 157 -12.25 6.17 8.09
N TRP A 158 -12.91 5.17 7.48
CA TRP A 158 -12.41 3.79 7.48
C TRP A 158 -11.26 3.57 6.49
N GLN A 159 -11.22 4.32 5.38
CA GLN A 159 -10.12 4.26 4.41
C GLN A 159 -8.84 4.80 5.05
N GLN A 160 -8.95 5.92 5.76
CA GLN A 160 -7.85 6.49 6.54
C GLN A 160 -7.34 5.49 7.60
N ALA A 161 -8.24 4.85 8.36
CA ALA A 161 -7.86 3.84 9.35
C ALA A 161 -7.17 2.60 8.73
N LEU A 162 -7.55 2.21 7.50
CA LEU A 162 -6.94 1.08 6.78
C LEU A 162 -5.57 1.43 6.18
N ILE A 163 -5.39 2.65 5.68
CA ILE A 163 -4.07 3.16 5.25
C ILE A 163 -3.12 3.19 6.46
N LEU A 164 -3.60 3.67 7.60
CA LEU A 164 -2.85 3.75 8.85
C LEU A 164 -2.45 2.37 9.38
N GLU A 165 -3.36 1.37 9.38
CA GLU A 165 -3.02 -0.03 9.67
C GLU A 165 -2.03 -0.62 8.64
N ARG A 166 -2.13 -0.25 7.36
CA ARG A 166 -1.18 -0.72 6.35
C ARG A 166 0.23 -0.15 6.57
N VAL A 167 0.34 1.11 6.99
CA VAL A 167 1.62 1.75 7.37
C VAL A 167 2.15 1.11 8.66
N ALA A 168 1.33 0.98 9.69
CA ALA A 168 1.70 0.37 10.98
C ALA A 168 2.14 -1.09 10.83
N GLY A 169 1.34 -1.91 10.15
CA GLY A 169 1.67 -3.30 9.84
C GLY A 169 2.90 -3.43 8.95
N GLY A 170 3.10 -2.50 8.01
CA GLY A 170 4.33 -2.43 7.20
C GLY A 170 5.58 -2.15 8.04
N LEU A 171 5.51 -1.22 8.99
CA LEU A 171 6.59 -0.92 9.95
C LEU A 171 6.88 -2.11 10.86
N MET A 172 5.85 -2.83 11.32
CA MET A 172 6.01 -4.07 12.09
C MET A 172 6.67 -5.17 11.26
N THR A 173 6.16 -5.46 10.06
CA THR A 173 6.72 -6.48 9.16
C THR A 173 8.18 -6.19 8.85
N LEU A 174 8.53 -4.93 8.57
CA LEU A 174 9.92 -4.53 8.31
C LEU A 174 10.83 -4.84 9.50
N ARG A 175 10.39 -4.60 10.73
CA ARG A 175 11.13 -4.90 11.96
C ARG A 175 11.25 -6.40 12.25
N GLU A 176 10.26 -7.20 11.86
CA GLU A 176 10.26 -8.66 12.02
C GLU A 176 11.12 -9.37 10.97
N VAL A 177 11.14 -8.84 9.75
CA VAL A 177 11.82 -9.41 8.58
C VAL A 177 13.30 -9.02 8.50
N THR A 178 13.69 -7.87 9.07
CA THR A 178 15.09 -7.39 9.02
C THR A 178 15.95 -7.96 10.16
N ARG A 179 17.21 -8.29 9.85
CA ARG A 179 18.20 -8.75 10.83
C ARG A 179 19.32 -7.73 11.04
N ARG A 180 19.81 -7.65 12.28
CA ARG A 180 20.91 -6.74 12.70
C ARG A 180 20.69 -5.30 12.21
N ALA A 181 19.43 -4.88 12.14
CA ALA A 181 19.00 -3.59 11.64
C ALA A 181 18.37 -2.76 12.77
N LEU A 182 18.70 -1.48 12.82
CA LEU A 182 18.04 -0.48 13.64
C LEU A 182 17.10 0.34 12.76
N THR A 183 15.79 0.16 12.91
CA THR A 183 14.79 1.01 12.25
C THR A 183 14.66 2.32 13.04
N VAL A 184 14.90 3.45 12.38
CA VAL A 184 14.71 4.79 12.93
C VAL A 184 13.58 5.45 12.15
N LEU A 185 12.54 5.89 12.86
CA LEU A 185 11.37 6.56 12.26
C LEU A 185 11.40 8.05 12.63
N SER A 186 11.36 8.91 11.62
CA SER A 186 11.12 10.35 11.72
C SER A 186 9.68 10.63 11.31
N CYS A 187 8.92 11.31 12.18
CA CYS A 187 7.57 11.78 11.91
C CYS A 187 7.13 12.89 12.88
N LEU A 188 6.05 13.59 12.53
CA LEU A 188 5.39 14.60 13.34
C LEU A 188 4.69 13.96 14.56
N PRO A 189 4.61 14.66 15.72
CA PRO A 189 3.91 14.16 16.89
C PRO A 189 2.42 13.82 16.66
N ALA A 190 1.74 14.57 15.77
CA ALA A 190 0.36 14.28 15.40
C ALA A 190 0.22 12.93 14.67
N THR A 191 1.14 12.65 13.74
CA THR A 191 1.23 11.40 12.99
C THR A 191 1.54 10.22 13.90
N TRP A 192 2.47 10.40 14.85
CA TRP A 192 2.77 9.38 15.86
C TRP A 192 1.57 9.06 16.75
N ASN A 193 0.87 10.10 17.25
CA ASN A 193 -0.36 9.94 18.04
C ASN A 193 -1.48 9.20 17.26
N LEU A 194 -1.60 9.45 15.95
CA LEU A 194 -2.55 8.71 15.10
C LEU A 194 -2.19 7.22 15.01
N ILE A 195 -0.91 6.90 14.73
CA ILE A 195 -0.42 5.51 14.73
C ILE A 195 -0.70 4.86 16.09
N GLN A 196 -0.31 5.53 17.18
CA GLN A 196 -0.45 5.03 18.55
C GLN A 196 -1.90 4.72 18.93
N THR A 197 -2.85 5.61 18.61
CA THR A 197 -4.25 5.51 19.04
C THR A 197 -5.12 4.63 18.13
N LYS A 198 -4.80 4.51 16.85
CA LYS A 198 -5.67 3.83 15.86
C LYS A 198 -5.17 2.44 15.49
N ALA A 199 -3.86 2.25 15.35
CA ALA A 199 -3.29 0.97 14.95
C ALA A 199 -3.45 -0.11 16.03
N THR A 200 -2.95 -1.32 15.74
CA THR A 200 -2.85 -2.41 16.70
C THR A 200 -1.80 -2.12 17.79
N ASP A 201 -2.15 -2.44 19.05
CA ASP A 201 -1.39 -2.07 20.26
C ASP A 201 0.08 -2.52 20.24
N THR A 202 0.36 -3.59 19.49
CA THR A 202 1.68 -4.18 19.24
C THR A 202 2.70 -3.25 18.60
N VAL A 203 2.32 -2.09 18.04
CA VAL A 203 3.28 -1.10 17.54
C VAL A 203 4.02 -0.42 18.71
N GLN A 204 3.30 -0.11 19.80
CA GLN A 204 3.81 0.66 20.93
C GLN A 204 4.92 -0.10 21.69
N ASP A 205 4.77 -1.42 21.84
CA ASP A 205 5.77 -2.29 22.49
C ASP A 205 7.11 -2.40 21.73
N ARG A 206 7.16 -1.93 20.47
CA ARG A 206 8.23 -2.25 19.51
C ARG A 206 9.03 -1.05 19.04
N PHE A 207 8.47 0.15 19.14
CA PHE A 207 9.13 1.43 18.87
C PHE A 207 9.24 2.22 20.18
N ARG A 208 10.43 2.75 20.46
CA ARG A 208 10.66 3.62 21.62
C ARG A 208 10.65 5.07 21.16
N GLU A 209 9.79 5.89 21.76
CA GLU A 209 9.80 7.32 21.52
C GLU A 209 11.10 7.91 22.07
N THR A 210 11.88 8.55 21.20
CA THR A 210 13.06 9.34 21.59
C THR A 210 12.66 10.80 21.72
N THR A 211 13.30 11.53 22.64
CA THR A 211 12.98 12.92 22.98
C THR A 211 12.73 13.79 21.75
N PRO A 212 11.59 14.52 21.66
CA PRO A 212 11.33 15.40 20.53
C PRO A 212 12.41 16.47 20.40
N LEU A 213 12.71 16.88 19.17
CA LEU A 213 13.65 17.97 18.89
C LEU A 213 13.05 19.30 19.39
N LYS A 214 13.56 19.77 20.53
CA LYS A 214 13.16 21.03 21.17
C LYS A 214 13.91 22.23 20.58
N THR A 215 13.71 23.41 21.16
CA THR A 215 14.61 24.55 20.95
C THR A 215 16.05 24.19 21.31
N ILE A 216 17.00 24.94 20.77
CA ILE A 216 18.42 24.74 21.02
C ILE A 216 18.67 24.91 22.54
N PRO A 217 19.39 23.99 23.22
CA PRO A 217 19.52 24.03 24.67
C PRO A 217 20.32 25.25 25.17
N ASP A 218 21.31 25.70 24.39
CA ASP A 218 22.27 26.72 24.78
C ASP A 218 22.94 27.40 23.56
N ALA A 219 23.65 28.51 23.81
CA ALA A 219 24.31 29.30 22.77
C ALA A 219 25.47 28.57 22.08
N GLU A 220 26.22 27.72 22.78
CA GLU A 220 27.37 26.98 22.23
C GLU A 220 26.92 25.89 21.27
N THR A 221 25.84 25.17 21.59
CA THR A 221 25.18 24.22 20.68
C THR A 221 24.70 24.93 19.40
N GLY A 222 24.11 26.12 19.54
CA GLY A 222 23.70 26.96 18.39
C GLY A 222 24.87 27.40 17.53
N ARG A 223 25.96 27.88 18.13
CA ARG A 223 27.20 28.29 17.45
C ARG A 223 27.83 27.12 16.70
N THR A 224 28.00 25.99 17.37
CA THR A 224 28.66 24.78 16.85
C THR A 224 27.91 24.19 15.65
N LEU A 225 26.57 24.27 15.64
CA LEU A 225 25.73 23.85 14.53
C LEU A 225 26.04 24.65 13.24
N ILE A 226 26.21 25.97 13.38
CA ILE A 226 26.48 26.87 12.25
C ILE A 226 27.94 26.76 11.79
N GLU A 227 28.87 26.74 12.73
CA GLU A 227 30.31 26.55 12.48
C GLU A 227 30.57 25.30 11.63
N LYS A 228 30.04 24.14 12.03
CA LYS A 228 30.18 22.88 11.26
C LYS A 228 29.58 22.97 9.85
N ARG A 229 28.48 23.71 9.67
CA ARG A 229 27.81 23.90 8.38
C ARG A 229 28.57 24.86 7.46
N PHE A 230 29.14 25.92 8.02
CA PHE A 230 29.87 26.95 7.28
C PHE A 230 31.29 26.49 6.92
N TRP A 231 31.99 25.80 7.83
CA TRP A 231 33.34 25.26 7.61
C TRP A 231 33.45 24.49 6.29
N ALA A 232 32.56 23.52 6.06
CA ALA A 232 32.56 22.67 4.87
C ALA A 232 32.34 23.44 3.55
N GLN A 233 31.79 24.66 3.59
CA GLN A 233 31.64 25.53 2.42
C GLN A 233 32.85 26.45 2.26
N TYR A 234 33.38 26.99 3.35
CA TYR A 234 34.58 27.85 3.34
C TYR A 234 35.84 27.10 2.92
N GLU A 235 36.03 25.87 3.41
CA GLU A 235 37.11 24.97 2.98
C GLU A 235 37.05 24.70 1.47
N ARG A 236 35.85 24.39 0.93
CA ARG A 236 35.63 24.19 -0.51
C ARG A 236 35.87 25.44 -1.35
N ALA A 237 35.59 26.63 -0.79
CA ALA A 237 35.82 27.91 -1.44
C ALA A 237 37.27 28.41 -1.30
N GLY A 238 38.12 27.75 -0.51
CA GLY A 238 39.46 28.24 -0.16
C GLY A 238 39.45 29.55 0.64
N PHE A 239 38.33 29.88 1.29
CA PHE A 239 38.14 31.14 2.01
C PHE A 239 38.38 30.96 3.51
N THR A 240 39.18 31.83 4.11
CA THR A 240 39.37 31.86 5.57
C THR A 240 38.48 32.96 6.17
N PRO A 241 37.38 32.62 6.88
CA PRO A 241 36.51 33.63 7.49
C PRO A 241 37.18 34.30 8.70
N PRO A 242 36.79 35.55 9.05
CA PRO A 242 37.30 36.25 10.24
C PRO A 242 37.05 35.50 11.56
N TYR A 243 35.97 34.71 11.62
CA TYR A 243 35.63 33.81 12.72
C TYR A 243 34.68 32.71 12.21
N PRO A 244 34.57 31.54 12.86
CA PRO A 244 33.96 30.34 12.25
C PRO A 244 32.46 30.45 11.89
N THR A 245 31.71 31.36 12.53
CA THR A 245 30.28 31.60 12.26
C THR A 245 30.00 32.84 11.39
N TRP A 246 31.02 33.52 10.86
CA TRP A 246 30.85 34.70 10.02
C TRP A 246 29.87 34.43 8.87
N PRO A 247 28.93 35.34 8.53
CA PRO A 247 28.75 36.71 9.04
C PRO A 247 27.88 36.83 10.30
N VAL A 248 27.62 35.75 11.06
CA VAL A 248 26.81 35.77 12.29
C VAL A 248 27.72 35.85 13.51
N ARG A 249 27.71 36.97 14.23
CA ARG A 249 28.59 37.19 15.38
C ARG A 249 28.39 36.13 16.46
N PRO A 250 29.44 35.75 17.22
CA PRO A 250 29.32 34.80 18.33
C PRO A 250 28.26 35.22 19.36
N GLU A 251 28.13 36.52 19.64
CA GLU A 251 27.16 37.07 20.60
C GLU A 251 25.69 36.85 20.17
N ALA A 252 25.41 36.78 18.86
CA ALA A 252 24.05 36.56 18.36
C ALA A 252 23.46 35.21 18.81
N PHE A 253 24.32 34.24 19.10
CA PHE A 253 23.90 32.91 19.56
C PHE A 253 23.39 32.89 21.01
N GLU A 254 23.55 33.96 21.80
CA GLU A 254 22.88 34.09 23.10
C GLU A 254 21.36 33.91 22.97
N GLU A 255 20.76 34.39 21.88
CA GLU A 255 19.33 34.26 21.58
C GLU A 255 18.95 32.89 20.98
N ALA A 256 19.91 32.00 20.67
CA ALA A 256 19.65 30.73 19.96
C ALA A 256 18.67 29.81 20.71
N HIS A 257 18.62 29.92 22.05
CA HIS A 257 17.70 29.16 22.91
C HIS A 257 16.21 29.41 22.64
N GLN A 258 15.87 30.52 21.97
CA GLN A 258 14.50 30.87 21.57
C GLN A 258 14.07 30.22 20.25
N TYR A 259 15.02 29.61 19.52
CA TYR A 259 14.82 29.05 18.20
C TYR A 259 14.99 27.53 18.20
N THR A 260 14.20 26.85 17.37
CA THR A 260 14.54 25.49 16.92
C THR A 260 15.73 25.53 15.95
N PRO A 261 16.48 24.42 15.78
CA PRO A 261 17.55 24.33 14.78
C PRO A 261 17.11 24.75 13.37
N ARG A 262 15.88 24.41 12.96
CA ARG A 262 15.29 24.81 11.66
C ARG A 262 15.08 26.33 11.59
N GLN A 263 14.49 26.94 12.62
CA GLN A 263 14.26 28.40 12.64
C GLN A 263 15.57 29.19 12.69
N LEU A 264 16.57 28.75 13.46
CA LEU A 264 17.91 29.36 13.47
C LEU A 264 18.53 29.36 12.07
N LEU A 265 18.49 28.20 11.39
CA LEU A 265 19.00 28.07 10.02
C LEU A 265 18.26 28.96 9.03
N ILE A 266 16.92 29.05 9.11
CA ILE A 266 16.11 29.95 8.28
C ILE A 266 16.47 31.42 8.55
N ARG A 267 16.62 31.81 9.81
CA ARG A 267 16.98 33.19 10.20
C ARG A 267 18.35 33.60 9.66
N ILE A 268 19.33 32.71 9.74
CA ILE A 268 20.69 32.94 9.25
C ILE A 268 20.74 32.94 7.72
N ASP A 269 20.06 32.00 7.05
CA ASP A 269 19.94 31.97 5.59
C ASP A 269 19.29 33.25 5.05
N THR A 270 18.26 33.77 5.74
CA THR A 270 17.62 35.06 5.44
C THR A 270 18.60 36.23 5.54
N HIS A 271 19.49 36.22 6.55
CA HIS A 271 20.53 37.24 6.69
C HIS A 271 21.60 37.17 5.59
N VAL A 272 22.06 35.95 5.27
CA VAL A 272 23.03 35.72 4.19
C VAL A 272 22.46 36.16 2.85
N ARG A 273 21.19 35.84 2.55
CA ARG A 273 20.49 36.34 1.36
C ARG A 273 20.37 37.86 1.32
N ALA A 274 20.14 38.52 2.45
CA ALA A 274 20.10 39.98 2.52
C ALA A 274 21.48 40.62 2.26
N CYS A 275 22.56 40.02 2.78
CA CYS A 275 23.93 40.43 2.47
C CYS A 275 24.21 40.30 0.96
N LEU A 276 23.90 39.15 0.37
CA LEU A 276 24.07 38.87 -1.06
C LEU A 276 23.26 39.85 -1.94
N ALA A 277 21.99 40.09 -1.60
CA ALA A 277 21.12 41.00 -2.33
C ALA A 277 21.54 42.48 -2.24
N SER A 278 22.28 42.88 -1.20
CA SER A 278 22.79 44.24 -1.04
C SER A 278 24.21 44.44 -1.59
N GLY A 279 24.87 43.37 -2.05
CA GLY A 279 26.28 43.39 -2.45
C GLY A 279 27.27 43.70 -1.31
N ARG A 280 26.80 43.81 -0.06
CA ARG A 280 27.60 44.19 1.11
C ARG A 280 27.33 43.24 2.26
N VAL A 281 28.40 42.64 2.79
CA VAL A 281 28.28 41.85 4.02
C VAL A 281 28.09 42.78 5.21
N THR A 282 27.02 42.53 5.97
CA THR A 282 26.80 43.09 7.31
C THR A 282 26.84 41.95 8.32
N GLU A 283 27.39 42.21 9.49
CA GLU A 283 27.45 41.20 10.55
C GLU A 283 26.13 41.18 11.32
N LEU A 284 25.58 39.99 11.57
CA LEU A 284 24.37 39.82 12.38
C LEU A 284 24.77 39.82 13.86
N ALA A 285 24.29 40.80 14.63
CA ALA A 285 24.62 40.95 16.05
C ALA A 285 23.57 40.31 16.97
N ARG A 286 22.31 40.21 16.53
CA ARG A 286 21.22 39.50 17.23
C ARG A 286 20.37 38.71 16.25
N LEU A 287 19.83 37.58 16.67
CA LEU A 287 18.88 36.79 15.86
C LEU A 287 17.50 37.48 15.79
N SER A 288 17.12 38.17 16.86
CA SER A 288 15.89 38.96 17.01
C SER A 288 15.88 40.26 16.21
N GLU A 289 17.03 40.73 15.72
CA GLU A 289 17.08 41.86 14.79
C GLU A 289 16.23 41.52 13.57
N GLN A 290 15.12 42.23 13.36
CA GLN A 290 14.47 42.21 12.07
C GLN A 290 15.46 42.78 11.07
N SER A 291 15.85 42.00 10.05
CA SER A 291 16.52 42.56 8.88
C SER A 291 15.59 43.65 8.35
N ARG A 292 15.93 44.92 8.60
CA ARG A 292 15.22 46.05 8.03
C ARG A 292 15.13 45.78 6.54
N ALA A 293 13.92 45.53 6.04
CA ALA A 293 13.69 45.52 4.62
C ALA A 293 14.18 46.89 4.13
N ILE A 294 15.33 46.91 3.44
CA ILE A 294 15.86 48.13 2.86
C ILE A 294 14.87 48.44 1.75
N THR A 295 13.89 49.29 2.07
CA THR A 295 12.84 49.71 1.16
C THR A 295 13.50 50.27 -0.07
N LYS A 296 13.50 49.46 -1.14
CA LYS A 296 13.91 49.74 -2.51
C LYS A 296 14.57 51.12 -2.69
N ARG A 297 15.85 51.24 -2.29
CA ARG A 297 16.74 51.97 -3.19
C ARG A 297 16.83 51.07 -4.41
N ILE A 298 16.09 51.45 -5.44
CA ILE A 298 16.45 51.12 -6.80
C ILE A 298 17.84 51.70 -6.95
N ILE A 299 18.85 50.85 -6.73
CA ILE A 299 20.10 50.98 -7.46
C ILE A 299 19.63 50.80 -8.90
N ASP A 300 19.79 51.83 -9.72
CA ASP A 300 19.54 51.71 -11.15
C ASP A 300 20.28 50.44 -11.63
N PRO A 301 19.65 49.61 -12.49
CA PRO A 301 20.26 48.34 -12.90
C PRO A 301 21.69 48.63 -13.37
N PRO A 302 22.71 47.91 -12.86
CA PRO A 302 24.08 48.25 -13.14
C PRO A 302 24.29 48.33 -14.64
N ASP A 303 24.99 49.38 -15.08
CA ASP A 303 25.24 49.64 -16.49
C ASP A 303 25.79 48.37 -17.15
N ASP A 304 24.99 47.85 -18.10
CA ASP A 304 25.27 46.72 -18.97
C ASP A 304 25.17 45.28 -18.42
N LEU A 305 23.95 44.84 -18.09
CA LEU A 305 23.59 43.40 -18.02
C LEU A 305 23.89 42.62 -19.33
N THR A 306 24.21 43.27 -20.47
CA THR A 306 24.49 42.52 -21.72
C THR A 306 25.79 41.73 -21.67
N ALA A 307 26.68 41.99 -20.71
CA ALA A 307 27.82 41.11 -20.43
C ALA A 307 27.36 39.70 -20.03
N LEU A 308 26.31 39.59 -19.19
CA LEU A 308 25.69 38.32 -18.83
C LEU A 308 24.84 37.75 -19.97
N ASP A 309 24.11 38.59 -20.72
CA ASP A 309 23.36 38.14 -21.91
C ASP A 309 24.30 37.49 -22.95
N ARG A 310 25.44 38.13 -23.24
CA ARG A 310 26.48 37.62 -24.15
C ARG A 310 27.10 36.33 -23.61
N ARG A 311 27.42 36.29 -22.32
CA ARG A 311 28.02 35.11 -21.69
C ARG A 311 27.06 33.92 -21.66
N PHE A 312 25.77 34.16 -21.45
CA PHE A 312 24.73 33.14 -21.55
C PHE A 312 24.61 32.59 -22.98
N ALA A 313 24.61 33.47 -24.00
CA ALA A 313 24.60 33.07 -25.40
C ALA A 313 25.82 32.22 -25.79
N GLU A 314 27.05 32.65 -25.42
CA GLU A 314 28.28 31.88 -25.62
C GLU A 314 28.22 30.49 -24.99
N LEU A 315 27.65 30.38 -23.78
CA LEU A 315 27.54 29.11 -23.06
C LEU A 315 26.44 28.20 -23.63
N ARG A 316 25.34 28.77 -24.17
CA ARG A 316 24.26 28.03 -24.85
C ARG A 316 24.73 27.47 -26.20
N GLU A 317 25.51 28.25 -26.95
CA GLU A 317 26.07 27.80 -28.24
C GLU A 317 27.11 26.68 -28.07
N ARG A 318 27.93 26.74 -27.02
CA ARG A 318 28.98 25.75 -26.73
C ARG A 318 28.52 24.54 -25.89
N ALA A 319 27.23 24.45 -25.57
CA ALA A 319 26.70 23.40 -24.72
C ALA A 319 26.56 22.07 -25.47
N ASP A 320 27.44 21.10 -25.17
CA ASP A 320 27.17 19.69 -25.46
C ASP A 320 26.17 19.13 -24.46
N VAL A 321 25.09 18.54 -25.00
CA VAL A 321 23.97 17.96 -24.27
C VAL A 321 23.62 16.55 -24.76
N ALA A 322 24.40 15.97 -25.67
CA ALA A 322 24.12 14.66 -26.26
C ALA A 322 24.03 13.55 -25.19
N GLY A 323 24.95 13.57 -24.21
CA GLY A 323 24.97 12.64 -23.08
C GLY A 323 23.77 12.74 -22.12
N ALA A 324 22.89 13.74 -22.25
CA ALA A 324 21.63 13.77 -21.51
C ALA A 324 20.53 12.92 -22.18
N LEU A 325 20.66 12.61 -23.47
CA LEU A 325 19.70 11.81 -24.25
C LEU A 325 20.18 10.36 -24.46
N ASP A 326 21.46 10.09 -24.19
CA ASP A 326 22.08 8.78 -24.30
C ASP A 326 21.66 7.85 -23.13
N PRO A 327 21.13 6.64 -23.39
CA PRO A 327 20.71 5.67 -22.36
C PRO A 327 21.76 5.30 -21.31
N VAL A 328 23.05 5.46 -21.63
CA VAL A 328 24.21 5.12 -20.80
C VAL A 328 24.57 6.26 -19.85
N THR A 329 24.44 7.51 -20.30
CA THR A 329 24.90 8.69 -19.56
C THR A 329 23.78 9.59 -19.03
N GLU A 330 22.51 9.34 -19.39
CA GLU A 330 21.36 10.13 -18.94
C GLU A 330 21.28 10.29 -17.41
N ASP A 331 21.50 9.21 -16.65
CA ASP A 331 21.40 9.19 -15.18
C ASP A 331 22.52 10.00 -14.51
N ALA A 332 23.63 10.26 -15.21
CA ALA A 332 24.73 11.10 -14.74
C ALA A 332 24.60 12.57 -15.18
N VAL A 333 24.13 12.82 -16.41
CA VAL A 333 24.10 14.16 -17.01
C VAL A 333 22.80 14.90 -16.75
N MET A 334 21.64 14.24 -16.90
CA MET A 334 20.32 14.88 -16.83
C MET A 334 20.00 15.52 -15.47
N PRO A 335 20.32 14.90 -14.30
CA PRO A 335 20.04 15.52 -13.00
C PRO A 335 20.70 16.88 -12.80
N GLY A 336 21.94 17.04 -13.27
CA GLY A 336 22.68 18.30 -13.17
C GLY A 336 22.12 19.41 -14.05
N LEU A 337 21.53 19.06 -15.21
CA LEU A 337 20.85 20.00 -16.09
C LEU A 337 19.49 20.41 -15.50
N LEU A 338 18.64 19.45 -15.13
CA LEU A 338 17.33 19.73 -14.54
C LEU A 338 17.43 20.50 -13.22
N SER A 339 18.45 20.22 -12.39
CA SER A 339 18.66 20.97 -11.15
C SER A 339 19.05 22.43 -11.41
N ALA A 340 19.97 22.70 -12.35
CA ALA A 340 20.32 24.06 -12.73
C ALA A 340 19.12 24.82 -13.33
N GLY A 341 18.31 24.15 -14.16
CA GLY A 341 17.07 24.70 -14.68
C GLY A 341 16.07 25.05 -13.58
N LEU A 342 15.75 24.11 -12.69
CA LEU A 342 14.79 24.33 -11.59
C LEU A 342 15.29 25.40 -10.61
N GLN A 343 16.58 25.42 -10.29
CA GLN A 343 17.18 26.46 -9.44
C GLN A 343 17.05 27.85 -10.06
N ALA A 344 17.29 27.98 -11.37
CA ALA A 344 17.07 29.22 -12.11
C ALA A 344 15.59 29.61 -12.12
N TRP A 345 14.68 28.68 -12.40
CA TRP A 345 13.24 28.92 -12.40
C TRP A 345 12.72 29.40 -11.04
N ILE A 346 13.19 28.82 -9.92
CA ILE A 346 12.87 29.29 -8.57
C ILE A 346 13.37 30.72 -8.36
N ALA A 347 14.61 31.03 -8.77
CA ALA A 347 15.19 32.37 -8.65
C ALA A 347 14.42 33.42 -9.47
N GLU A 348 13.96 33.07 -10.68
CA GLU A 348 13.16 33.95 -11.55
C GLU A 348 11.83 34.40 -10.92
N GLN A 349 11.28 33.62 -9.98
CA GLN A 349 10.07 34.01 -9.23
C GLN A 349 10.34 35.07 -8.15
N GLY A 350 11.60 35.27 -7.73
CA GLY A 350 11.93 36.19 -6.64
C GLY A 350 11.33 35.73 -5.31
N GLU A 351 10.63 36.62 -4.59
CA GLU A 351 10.08 36.29 -3.26
C GLU A 351 9.01 35.18 -3.29
N THR A 352 8.21 35.08 -4.37
CA THR A 352 7.25 33.97 -4.53
C THR A 352 7.93 32.62 -4.80
N GLY A 353 9.24 32.60 -5.07
CA GLY A 353 10.04 31.38 -5.16
C GLY A 353 10.30 30.71 -3.80
N ARG A 354 10.13 31.42 -2.66
CA ARG A 354 10.48 30.89 -1.32
C ARG A 354 9.67 29.68 -0.88
N VAL A 355 8.47 29.47 -1.44
CA VAL A 355 7.62 28.29 -1.14
C VAL A 355 8.05 27.04 -1.93
N PHE A 356 9.02 27.16 -2.83
CA PHE A 356 9.55 26.07 -3.64
C PHE A 356 10.92 25.61 -3.15
N SER A 357 11.13 24.31 -3.19
CA SER A 357 12.43 23.68 -2.89
C SER A 357 12.69 22.53 -3.87
N GLN A 358 13.96 22.14 -4.00
CA GLN A 358 14.37 20.99 -4.80
C GLN A 358 15.01 19.93 -3.91
N ASP A 359 14.79 18.66 -4.23
CA ASP A 359 15.53 17.55 -3.63
C ASP A 359 17.05 17.71 -3.89
N PRO A 360 17.93 17.23 -2.98
CA PRO A 360 19.36 17.15 -3.22
C PRO A 360 19.70 16.38 -4.50
N SER A 361 20.89 16.62 -5.05
CA SER A 361 21.39 15.88 -6.21
C SER A 361 21.24 14.37 -5.99
N PRO A 362 20.59 13.64 -6.92
CA PRO A 362 20.16 12.28 -6.67
C PRO A 362 21.31 11.26 -6.78
N SER A 363 21.03 9.99 -6.50
CA SER A 363 22.01 8.90 -6.59
C SER A 363 22.50 8.65 -8.04
N SER A 364 23.53 7.84 -8.25
CA SER A 364 24.10 7.57 -9.58
C SER A 364 23.22 6.73 -10.51
N LYS A 365 22.16 6.11 -9.99
CA LYS A 365 21.11 5.41 -10.74
C LYS A 365 19.75 5.73 -10.10
N PRO A 366 19.28 6.98 -10.21
CA PRO A 366 18.18 7.44 -9.39
C PRO A 366 16.86 7.09 -10.07
N PRO A 367 15.77 6.81 -9.33
CA PRO A 367 14.48 6.55 -9.95
C PRO A 367 13.89 7.82 -10.60
N LEU A 368 14.26 9.01 -10.10
CA LEU A 368 13.89 10.33 -10.61
C LEU A 368 15.15 11.19 -10.80
N HIS A 369 15.22 11.97 -11.88
CA HIS A 369 16.35 12.87 -12.14
C HIS A 369 16.20 14.22 -11.42
N ALA A 370 14.97 14.67 -11.18
CA ALA A 370 14.69 15.84 -10.37
C ALA A 370 13.31 15.76 -9.71
N ARG A 371 13.16 16.46 -8.58
CA ARG A 371 11.88 16.74 -7.93
C ARG A 371 11.86 18.19 -7.46
N LEU A 372 10.85 18.93 -7.90
CA LEU A 372 10.47 20.23 -7.37
C LEU A 372 9.34 20.00 -6.36
N ARG A 373 9.45 20.61 -5.18
CA ARG A 373 8.41 20.60 -4.14
C ARG A 373 7.88 22.02 -3.94
N ARG A 374 6.60 22.13 -3.63
CA ARG A 374 5.97 23.36 -3.12
C ARG A 374 5.34 23.06 -1.77
N THR A 375 5.74 23.76 -0.73
CA THR A 375 5.05 23.73 0.57
C THR A 375 3.69 24.41 0.40
N LEU A 376 2.61 23.69 0.70
CA LEU A 376 1.24 24.22 0.71
C LEU A 376 0.82 24.63 2.12
N ASP A 377 1.22 23.85 3.12
CA ASP A 377 1.06 24.13 4.55
C ASP A 377 2.26 23.54 5.32
N GLU A 378 2.93 24.36 6.13
CA GLU A 378 4.09 23.96 6.93
C GLU A 378 3.69 23.23 8.22
N ALA A 379 2.46 23.42 8.73
CA ALA A 379 1.98 22.76 9.95
C ALA A 379 1.59 21.28 9.74
N THR A 380 1.14 20.94 8.53
CA THR A 380 0.76 19.57 8.13
C THR A 380 1.78 18.89 7.21
N GLU A 381 2.91 19.57 6.91
CA GLU A 381 3.89 19.19 5.87
C GLU A 381 3.24 18.82 4.52
N ASN A 382 2.13 19.47 4.17
CA ASN A 382 1.45 19.23 2.90
C ASN A 382 2.25 19.85 1.75
N GLU A 383 2.68 19.02 0.81
CA GLU A 383 3.48 19.41 -0.35
C GLU A 383 2.83 19.01 -1.68
N ALA A 384 3.01 19.84 -2.71
CA ALA A 384 2.82 19.46 -4.10
C ALA A 384 4.18 19.14 -4.75
N HIS A 385 4.26 18.07 -5.54
CA HIS A 385 5.50 17.52 -6.10
C HIS A 385 5.42 17.45 -7.63
N TRP A 386 6.40 18.04 -8.32
CA TRP A 386 6.63 17.87 -9.76
C TRP A 386 7.92 17.07 -9.94
N CYS A 387 7.78 15.79 -10.32
CA CYS A 387 8.87 14.85 -10.50
C CYS A 387 9.23 14.69 -11.98
N PHE A 388 10.51 14.55 -12.30
CA PHE A 388 11.02 14.43 -13.67
C PHE A 388 11.92 13.19 -13.81
N ARG A 389 11.74 12.43 -14.89
CA ARG A 389 12.64 11.33 -15.28
C ARG A 389 12.79 11.27 -16.80
N ALA A 390 14.02 11.42 -17.29
CA ALA A 390 14.34 11.07 -18.67
C ALA A 390 14.50 9.55 -18.84
N ILE A 391 14.08 9.06 -20.01
CA ILE A 391 14.19 7.64 -20.40
C ILE A 391 14.60 7.58 -21.88
N GLY A 392 15.90 7.60 -22.14
CA GLY A 392 16.51 7.39 -23.46
C GLY A 392 16.49 5.92 -23.91
N ALA A 393 16.40 4.96 -22.98
CA ALA A 393 16.50 3.53 -23.24
C ALA A 393 15.70 3.05 -24.48
N SER A 394 16.40 2.48 -25.46
CA SER A 394 15.81 1.94 -26.69
C SER A 394 15.08 0.62 -26.45
N ASN A 395 15.66 -0.25 -25.60
CA ASN A 395 15.04 -1.51 -25.16
C ASN A 395 13.72 -1.22 -24.41
N HIS A 396 12.65 -1.83 -24.88
CA HIS A 396 11.29 -1.63 -24.39
C HIS A 396 11.10 -2.09 -22.94
N THR A 397 11.79 -3.16 -22.50
CA THR A 397 11.72 -3.66 -21.13
C THR A 397 12.43 -2.71 -20.16
N SER A 398 13.64 -2.26 -20.50
CA SER A 398 14.37 -1.27 -19.68
C SER A 398 13.59 0.03 -19.54
N ALA A 399 13.01 0.54 -20.64
CA ALA A 399 12.16 1.73 -20.61
C ALA A 399 10.92 1.55 -19.71
N LEU A 400 10.28 0.38 -19.75
CA LEU A 400 9.10 0.08 -18.92
C LEU A 400 9.46 -0.09 -17.43
N ASN A 401 10.62 -0.66 -17.12
CA ASN A 401 11.12 -0.79 -15.75
C ASN A 401 11.54 0.57 -15.16
N ARG A 402 12.17 1.45 -15.96
CA ARG A 402 12.46 2.84 -15.58
C ARG A 402 11.16 3.63 -15.33
N LEU A 403 10.12 3.46 -16.17
CA LEU A 403 8.80 4.08 -15.98
C LEU A 403 8.12 3.64 -14.67
N ARG A 404 8.07 2.33 -14.40
CA ARG A 404 7.49 1.77 -13.17
C ARG A 404 8.23 2.27 -11.93
N SER A 405 9.57 2.24 -11.96
CA SER A 405 10.42 2.73 -10.86
C SER A 405 10.21 4.22 -10.58
N ALA A 406 10.10 5.05 -11.63
CA ALA A 406 9.80 6.47 -11.49
C ALA A 406 8.41 6.70 -10.88
N SER A 407 7.39 5.98 -11.35
CA SER A 407 6.01 6.08 -10.85
C SER A 407 5.91 5.72 -9.36
N THR A 408 6.56 4.64 -8.94
CA THR A 408 6.67 4.24 -7.54
C THR A 408 7.41 5.29 -6.71
N ALA A 409 8.53 5.83 -7.20
CA ALA A 409 9.31 6.82 -6.46
C ALA A 409 8.63 8.19 -6.35
N ALA A 410 7.83 8.59 -7.35
CA ALA A 410 6.96 9.77 -7.28
C ALA A 410 5.77 9.58 -6.32
N GLY A 411 5.38 8.33 -6.03
CA GLY A 411 4.15 8.02 -5.31
C GLY A 411 2.92 8.38 -6.15
N LEU A 412 2.98 8.15 -7.46
CA LEU A 412 1.92 8.48 -8.39
C LEU A 412 0.72 7.53 -8.20
N ASP A 413 -0.41 8.09 -7.76
CA ASP A 413 -1.70 7.41 -7.60
C ASP A 413 -2.78 8.40 -8.08
N GLY A 414 -3.74 7.94 -8.88
CA GLY A 414 -4.84 8.77 -9.41
C GLY A 414 -5.74 9.38 -8.34
N ARG A 415 -5.55 9.01 -7.06
CA ARG A 415 -6.19 9.62 -5.88
C ARG A 415 -5.45 10.86 -5.34
N THR A 416 -4.25 11.16 -5.82
CA THR A 416 -3.34 12.16 -5.22
C THR A 416 -2.96 13.28 -6.21
N PRO A 417 -3.86 14.26 -6.49
CA PRO A 417 -3.68 15.24 -7.57
C PRO A 417 -2.52 16.24 -7.37
N THR A 418 -1.91 16.26 -6.18
CA THR A 418 -0.74 17.08 -5.84
C THR A 418 0.60 16.48 -6.27
N ARG A 419 0.63 15.22 -6.71
CA ARG A 419 1.85 14.53 -7.18
C ARG A 419 1.81 14.35 -8.69
N ARG A 420 2.86 14.82 -9.37
CA ARG A 420 2.98 14.78 -10.84
C ARG A 420 4.30 14.14 -11.24
N LEU A 421 4.27 13.35 -12.30
CA LEU A 421 5.45 12.74 -12.88
C LEU A 421 5.48 13.00 -14.39
N PHE A 422 6.56 13.65 -14.82
CA PHE A 422 6.86 13.96 -16.22
C PHE A 422 7.97 13.03 -16.71
N ILE A 423 7.64 12.21 -17.70
CA ILE A 423 8.58 11.31 -18.36
C ILE A 423 9.09 11.99 -19.63
N LEU A 424 10.41 12.20 -19.68
CA LEU A 424 11.07 12.94 -20.73
C LEU A 424 11.66 11.93 -21.74
N ARG A 425 11.06 11.81 -22.93
CA ARG A 425 11.43 10.74 -23.87
C ARG A 425 11.11 11.08 -25.32
N ASN A 426 12.12 11.03 -26.18
CA ASN A 426 11.99 11.28 -27.62
C ASN A 426 11.75 10.01 -28.47
N HIS A 427 11.93 8.82 -27.89
CA HIS A 427 11.69 7.55 -28.57
C HIS A 427 10.25 7.04 -28.34
N GLY A 428 9.67 6.43 -29.38
CA GLY A 428 8.38 5.76 -29.26
C GLY A 428 8.36 4.65 -28.19
N TRP A 429 7.16 4.36 -27.70
CA TRP A 429 6.89 3.20 -26.85
C TRP A 429 6.50 1.97 -27.68
N ALA A 430 6.70 0.78 -27.12
CA ALA A 430 6.29 -0.47 -27.75
C ALA A 430 4.76 -0.56 -27.86
N LYS A 431 4.27 -1.13 -28.97
CA LYS A 431 2.84 -1.36 -29.23
C LYS A 431 2.28 -2.65 -28.59
N GLY A 432 3.09 -3.34 -27.77
CA GLY A 432 2.67 -4.58 -27.10
C GLY A 432 1.63 -4.33 -25.99
N PRO A 433 0.71 -5.27 -25.74
CA PRO A 433 -0.43 -5.04 -24.84
C PRO A 433 -0.01 -4.66 -23.42
N VAL A 434 0.98 -5.35 -22.84
CA VAL A 434 1.52 -5.07 -21.49
C VAL A 434 2.14 -3.66 -21.39
N THR A 435 2.75 -3.17 -22.47
CA THR A 435 3.29 -1.80 -22.51
C THR A 435 2.15 -0.79 -22.58
N GLN A 436 1.17 -0.99 -23.46
CA GLN A 436 0.04 -0.09 -23.61
C GLN A 436 -0.80 0.02 -22.33
N GLU A 437 -1.09 -1.11 -21.67
CA GLU A 437 -1.77 -1.16 -20.37
C GLU A 437 -1.03 -0.33 -19.30
N ALA A 438 0.30 -0.48 -19.21
CA ALA A 438 1.11 0.28 -18.26
C ALA A 438 1.18 1.79 -18.57
N LEU A 439 1.16 2.18 -19.85
CA LEU A 439 1.10 3.59 -20.26
C LEU A 439 -0.26 4.20 -19.92
N THR A 440 -1.36 3.49 -20.23
CA THR A 440 -2.72 3.93 -19.87
C THR A 440 -2.87 4.06 -18.35
N ALA A 441 -2.34 3.11 -17.57
CA ALA A 441 -2.35 3.19 -16.11
C ALA A 441 -1.54 4.40 -15.58
N PHE A 442 -0.40 4.72 -16.21
CA PHE A 442 0.42 5.88 -15.84
C PHE A 442 -0.30 7.21 -16.12
N GLU A 443 -0.95 7.35 -17.28
CA GLU A 443 -1.73 8.55 -17.62
C GLU A 443 -2.97 8.70 -16.74
N GLN A 444 -3.68 7.61 -16.46
CA GLN A 444 -4.81 7.59 -15.52
C GLN A 444 -4.40 7.96 -14.09
N ALA A 445 -3.16 7.66 -13.69
CA ALA A 445 -2.60 8.07 -12.41
C ALA A 445 -2.12 9.54 -12.37
N GLY A 446 -2.28 10.31 -13.46
CA GLY A 446 -1.91 11.72 -13.55
C GLY A 446 -0.50 11.98 -14.10
N GLY A 447 0.17 10.96 -14.62
CA GLY A 447 1.46 11.08 -15.29
C GLY A 447 1.36 11.73 -16.68
N ARG A 448 2.45 12.34 -17.15
CA ARG A 448 2.54 12.92 -18.51
C ARG A 448 3.86 12.57 -19.21
N PHE A 449 3.80 12.44 -20.53
CA PHE A 449 4.97 12.29 -21.41
C PHE A 449 5.31 13.61 -22.08
N LEU A 450 6.56 14.04 -21.99
CA LEU A 450 7.06 15.28 -22.62
C LEU A 450 8.20 14.95 -23.58
N GLN A 451 8.22 15.67 -24.72
CA GLN A 451 9.34 15.63 -25.67
C GLN A 451 10.45 16.58 -25.19
N ILE A 452 11.70 16.16 -25.34
CA ILE A 452 12.88 16.97 -25.00
C ILE A 452 13.36 17.67 -26.27
N VAL A 453 13.37 19.00 -26.23
CA VAL A 453 14.03 19.83 -27.26
C VAL A 453 15.49 20.03 -26.85
N GLU A 454 16.43 19.84 -27.79
CA GLU A 454 17.86 19.97 -27.50
C GLU A 454 18.24 21.37 -26.97
N ASP A 455 17.59 22.41 -27.50
CA ASP A 455 17.77 23.80 -27.09
C ASP A 455 17.36 24.08 -25.63
N ASP A 456 16.30 23.42 -25.13
CA ASP A 456 15.92 23.47 -23.70
C ASP A 456 17.07 22.96 -22.82
N LEU A 457 17.74 21.86 -23.25
CA LEU A 457 18.91 21.32 -22.54
C LEU A 457 20.12 22.25 -22.63
N ARG A 458 20.34 22.92 -23.75
CA ARG A 458 21.44 23.90 -23.90
C ARG A 458 21.25 25.12 -23.00
N ILE A 459 20.01 25.59 -22.83
CA ILE A 459 19.65 26.59 -21.83
C ILE A 459 20.02 26.09 -20.42
N PHE A 460 19.64 24.87 -20.05
CA PHE A 460 20.00 24.30 -18.74
C PHE A 460 21.52 24.15 -18.54
N ALA A 461 22.26 23.76 -19.57
CA ALA A 461 23.73 23.64 -19.51
C ALA A 461 24.41 25.00 -19.34
N ALA A 462 23.93 26.03 -20.03
CA ALA A 462 24.40 27.41 -19.87
C ALA A 462 24.10 27.94 -18.45
N LEU A 463 22.87 27.70 -17.95
CA LEU A 463 22.47 28.05 -16.58
C LEU A 463 23.32 27.33 -15.53
N ARG A 464 23.62 26.04 -15.71
CA ARG A 464 24.50 25.27 -14.81
C ARG A 464 25.88 25.92 -14.69
N ASN A 465 26.45 26.32 -15.83
CA ASN A 465 27.77 26.95 -15.86
C ASN A 465 27.75 28.37 -15.26
N LEU A 466 26.68 29.15 -15.48
CA LEU A 466 26.51 30.47 -14.85
C LEU A 466 26.29 30.37 -13.33
N LEU A 467 25.44 29.45 -12.87
CA LEU A 467 25.20 29.21 -11.44
C LEU A 467 26.47 28.72 -10.73
N ALA A 468 27.28 27.88 -11.37
CA ALA A 468 28.56 27.43 -10.84
C ALA A 468 29.63 28.55 -10.81
N ALA A 469 29.66 29.42 -11.82
CA ALA A 469 30.56 30.58 -11.84
C ALA A 469 30.12 31.71 -10.89
N ASN A 470 28.83 31.76 -10.55
CA ASN A 470 28.19 32.75 -9.66
C ASN A 470 28.68 34.20 -9.86
N PRO A 471 28.62 34.76 -11.08
CA PRO A 471 29.05 36.13 -11.35
C PRO A 471 28.19 37.15 -10.58
N PRO A 472 28.71 38.38 -10.35
CA PRO A 472 27.92 39.47 -9.80
C PRO A 472 26.65 39.70 -10.65
N ASP A 473 25.61 40.19 -9.98
CA ASP A 473 24.30 40.51 -10.56
C ASP A 473 23.52 39.35 -11.20
N LEU A 474 23.99 38.09 -11.12
CA LEU A 474 23.29 36.91 -11.65
C LEU A 474 21.83 36.81 -11.16
N GLN A 475 21.56 37.11 -9.89
CA GLN A 475 20.20 37.10 -9.34
C GLN A 475 19.30 38.18 -9.97
N ALA A 476 19.84 39.39 -10.19
CA ALA A 476 19.13 40.47 -10.86
C ALA A 476 18.88 40.12 -12.34
N TRP A 477 19.88 39.52 -13.00
CA TRP A 477 19.79 39.02 -14.37
C TRP A 477 18.72 37.95 -14.53
N LEU A 478 18.69 36.91 -13.67
CA LEU A 478 17.66 35.86 -13.71
C LEU A 478 16.25 36.46 -13.56
N VAL A 479 16.00 37.25 -12.51
CA VAL A 479 14.70 37.89 -12.27
C VAL A 479 14.26 38.79 -13.43
N SER A 480 15.21 39.46 -14.11
CA SER A 480 14.96 40.39 -15.23
C SER A 480 14.76 39.70 -16.59
N ARG A 481 15.66 38.79 -16.97
CA ARG A 481 15.72 38.17 -18.30
C ARG A 481 14.93 36.88 -18.42
N ARG A 482 14.75 36.17 -17.31
CA ARG A 482 13.92 34.97 -17.21
C ARG A 482 14.19 33.90 -18.29
N PRO A 483 15.44 33.44 -18.45
CA PRO A 483 15.81 32.47 -19.48
C PRO A 483 15.00 31.16 -19.41
N THR A 484 14.51 30.74 -18.24
CA THR A 484 13.66 29.54 -18.15
C THR A 484 12.24 29.73 -18.71
N SER A 485 11.82 30.96 -19.04
CA SER A 485 10.55 31.19 -19.76
C SER A 485 10.61 30.85 -21.25
N GLU A 486 11.79 30.72 -21.84
CA GLU A 486 11.97 30.18 -23.20
C GLU A 486 11.86 28.65 -23.25
N VAL A 487 12.05 27.97 -22.12
CA VAL A 487 12.13 26.51 -22.01
C VAL A 487 10.74 25.89 -22.13
N LYS A 488 10.50 25.19 -23.24
CA LYS A 488 9.19 24.58 -23.54
C LYS A 488 8.81 23.52 -22.51
N LEU A 489 9.78 22.72 -22.08
CA LEU A 489 9.61 21.70 -21.05
C LEU A 489 8.98 22.26 -19.77
N PHE A 490 9.45 23.41 -19.29
CA PHE A 490 8.94 24.04 -18.06
C PHE A 490 7.64 24.80 -18.29
N ALA A 491 7.47 25.43 -19.45
CA ALA A 491 6.21 26.07 -19.82
C ALA A 491 5.03 25.09 -19.78
N GLU A 492 5.24 23.83 -20.18
CA GLU A 492 4.23 22.78 -20.07
C GLU A 492 4.15 22.17 -18.65
N ALA A 493 5.29 21.71 -18.10
CA ALA A 493 5.33 20.95 -16.85
C ALA A 493 4.99 21.77 -15.59
N LEU A 494 5.36 23.06 -15.56
CA LEU A 494 5.21 23.95 -14.40
C LEU A 494 4.10 25.00 -14.59
N SER A 495 3.27 24.84 -15.63
CA SER A 495 2.14 25.73 -15.96
C SER A 495 1.19 26.00 -14.80
N ASP A 496 0.98 25.01 -13.92
CA ASP A 496 0.14 25.11 -12.72
C ASP A 496 0.91 25.50 -11.44
N ALA A 497 2.24 25.37 -11.45
CA ALA A 497 3.10 25.79 -10.35
C ALA A 497 3.24 27.31 -10.31
N ALA A 498 3.17 27.98 -11.48
CA ALA A 498 3.25 29.42 -11.60
C ALA A 498 2.11 30.13 -10.85
N VAL A 499 2.45 30.99 -9.88
CA VAL A 499 1.48 31.80 -9.13
C VAL A 499 0.98 32.95 -10.02
N PRO A 500 -0.34 33.10 -10.25
CA PRO A 500 -0.86 34.25 -10.98
C PRO A 500 -0.54 35.54 -10.22
N ARG A 501 0.14 36.49 -10.88
CA ARG A 501 0.33 37.83 -10.30
C ARG A 501 -0.99 38.59 -10.36
N VAL A 502 -1.38 39.19 -9.23
CA VAL A 502 -2.41 40.23 -9.21
C VAL A 502 -1.90 41.39 -10.07
N SER A 503 -2.69 41.77 -11.08
CA SER A 503 -2.38 42.88 -11.97
C SER A 503 -2.30 44.19 -11.20
N ASP A 504 -1.18 44.91 -11.34
CA ASP A 504 -1.01 46.24 -10.75
C ASP A 504 -2.01 47.22 -11.42
N PRO A 505 -2.94 47.86 -10.69
CA PRO A 505 -3.99 48.71 -11.27
C PRO A 505 -3.43 50.10 -11.66
N GLY A 506 -2.48 50.14 -12.60
CA GLY A 506 -1.68 51.36 -12.81
C GLY A 506 -0.85 51.50 -14.08
N ALA A 507 -1.07 50.72 -15.16
CA ALA A 507 -0.33 50.87 -16.41
C ALA A 507 -1.23 51.27 -17.59
N ARG A 508 -1.42 52.58 -17.80
CA ARG A 508 -2.10 53.12 -18.99
C ARG A 508 -1.24 52.85 -20.23
N THR A 509 -1.71 52.03 -21.16
CA THR A 509 -1.07 51.86 -22.47
C THR A 509 -1.25 53.11 -23.33
N SER A 510 -0.31 54.05 -23.21
CA SER A 510 -0.19 55.18 -24.14
C SER A 510 0.32 54.69 -25.49
N SER A 511 -0.48 54.86 -26.54
CA SER A 511 -0.11 54.55 -27.91
C SER A 511 1.03 55.42 -28.44
N ARG A 512 2.03 54.84 -29.09
CA ARG A 512 2.59 55.44 -30.32
C ARG A 512 3.21 54.38 -31.23
N ALA A 513 2.92 54.49 -32.52
CA ALA A 513 3.34 53.55 -33.55
C ALA A 513 4.65 53.98 -34.24
N THR A 514 5.36 52.99 -34.79
CA THR A 514 6.21 53.15 -35.98
C THR A 514 5.65 52.31 -37.11
N ARG A 515 5.53 52.93 -38.30
CA ARG A 515 4.90 52.35 -39.49
C ARG A 515 5.92 51.56 -40.32
N SER A 516 5.44 50.55 -41.04
CA SER A 516 6.03 50.13 -42.32
C SER A 516 5.11 50.61 -43.47
N PRO A 517 5.64 51.09 -44.61
CA PRO A 517 4.85 51.37 -45.82
C PRO A 517 4.65 50.06 -46.62
N ASP A 518 3.62 49.83 -47.45
CA ASP A 518 2.99 50.73 -48.42
C ASP A 518 1.67 50.13 -49.00
N GLN A 519 0.93 50.97 -49.73
CA GLN A 519 -0.01 50.68 -50.84
C GLN A 519 -1.41 50.02 -50.66
N SER A 520 -2.42 50.90 -50.72
CA SER A 520 -3.69 50.85 -51.50
C SER A 520 -4.72 49.71 -51.26
N ARG A 521 -5.88 50.00 -50.63
CA ARG A 521 -7.12 50.66 -51.15
C ARG A 521 -8.01 49.77 -52.07
N ARG A 522 -9.18 49.32 -51.56
CA ARG A 522 -10.53 49.86 -51.93
C ARG A 522 -11.73 49.16 -51.23
N THR A 523 -12.58 49.97 -50.58
CA THR A 523 -14.06 49.90 -50.49
C THR A 523 -14.80 48.57 -50.28
N ALA A 524 -15.49 48.40 -49.14
CA ALA A 524 -16.94 48.62 -48.98
C ALA A 524 -17.52 47.94 -47.70
N ASN A 525 -18.46 48.61 -47.04
CA ASN A 525 -19.34 48.09 -45.98
C ASN A 525 -20.78 48.36 -46.49
N PRO A 526 -21.83 47.54 -46.22
CA PRO A 526 -22.46 47.60 -44.89
C PRO A 526 -23.15 46.33 -44.34
N ASP A 527 -23.16 46.23 -43.02
CA ASP A 527 -24.28 45.83 -42.13
C ASP A 527 -24.93 44.42 -42.09
N ARG A 528 -25.35 44.14 -40.83
CA ARG A 528 -26.47 43.30 -40.34
C ARG A 528 -26.32 41.77 -40.13
N ARG A 529 -26.28 41.46 -38.83
CA ARG A 529 -27.16 40.54 -38.07
C ARG A 529 -27.16 39.04 -38.39
N VAL A 530 -26.81 38.28 -37.34
CA VAL A 530 -27.48 37.05 -36.83
C VAL A 530 -27.56 35.85 -37.78
N LEU A 531 -26.93 34.73 -37.38
CA LEU A 531 -27.46 33.38 -37.60
C LEU A 531 -26.86 32.37 -36.61
N GLN A 532 -27.51 31.21 -36.49
CA GLN A 532 -27.31 30.17 -35.47
C GLN A 532 -26.05 29.30 -35.65
N PRO A 533 -25.60 28.57 -34.61
CA PRO A 533 -24.57 27.53 -34.76
C PRO A 533 -25.07 26.39 -35.65
N ALA A 534 -24.25 26.04 -36.65
CA ALA A 534 -24.54 24.95 -37.58
C ALA A 534 -24.11 23.58 -37.03
N ILE A 535 -24.91 22.57 -37.36
CA ILE A 535 -24.69 21.15 -37.07
C ILE A 535 -23.48 20.65 -37.86
N VAL A 536 -22.59 19.88 -37.22
CA VAL A 536 -21.50 19.14 -37.88
C VAL A 536 -21.90 17.65 -38.01
N PRO A 537 -21.68 16.97 -39.15
CA PRO A 537 -22.36 15.70 -39.44
C PRO A 537 -21.68 14.45 -38.86
N GLN A 538 -22.46 13.39 -38.63
CA GLN A 538 -21.95 12.04 -38.37
C GLN A 538 -21.39 11.39 -39.64
N PRO A 539 -20.30 10.59 -39.57
CA PRO A 539 -19.87 9.73 -40.65
C PRO A 539 -20.80 8.52 -40.83
N VAL A 540 -21.14 8.20 -42.08
CA VAL A 540 -21.96 7.04 -42.45
C VAL A 540 -21.11 5.77 -42.50
N LEU A 541 -21.61 4.67 -41.92
CA LEU A 541 -21.03 3.33 -42.06
C LEU A 541 -21.22 2.80 -43.49
N GLN A 542 -20.13 2.34 -44.12
CA GLN A 542 -20.18 1.51 -45.33
C GLN A 542 -19.72 0.07 -45.02
N PRO A 543 -20.19 -0.95 -45.76
CA PRO A 543 -19.93 -2.35 -45.43
C PRO A 543 -18.58 -2.83 -45.99
N VAL A 544 -17.84 -3.61 -45.19
CA VAL A 544 -16.64 -4.32 -45.67
C VAL A 544 -17.06 -5.64 -46.34
N ALA A 545 -16.57 -5.86 -47.56
CA ALA A 545 -16.87 -7.06 -48.35
C ALA A 545 -16.08 -8.29 -47.90
N GLN A 546 -16.69 -9.48 -48.05
CA GLN A 546 -16.01 -10.77 -47.91
C GLN A 546 -15.17 -11.10 -49.16
N PRO A 547 -13.98 -11.73 -49.03
CA PRO A 547 -13.36 -12.48 -50.10
C PRO A 547 -13.80 -13.95 -50.08
N ALA A 548 -14.12 -14.48 -51.27
CA ALA A 548 -14.46 -15.89 -51.53
C ALA A 548 -13.28 -16.60 -52.28
N PRO A 549 -13.31 -17.94 -52.50
CA PRO A 549 -12.10 -18.78 -52.35
C PRO A 549 -11.52 -19.40 -53.65
N SER A 550 -10.52 -20.29 -53.48
CA SER A 550 -9.99 -21.35 -54.40
C SER A 550 -8.64 -21.03 -55.09
N PRO A 551 -7.87 -22.03 -55.61
CA PRO A 551 -8.14 -23.47 -55.73
C PRO A 551 -7.05 -24.44 -55.19
N LYS A 552 -7.20 -25.75 -55.50
CA LYS A 552 -6.48 -26.96 -55.00
C LYS A 552 -5.23 -27.36 -55.83
N ALA A 553 -4.62 -28.51 -55.45
CA ALA A 553 -3.59 -29.37 -56.09
C ALA A 553 -2.16 -29.18 -55.51
N ASP A 554 -1.34 -30.21 -55.26
CA ASP A 554 -1.44 -31.68 -55.38
C ASP A 554 -0.48 -32.41 -54.39
N ALA A 555 -0.62 -33.73 -54.26
CA ALA A 555 0.42 -34.66 -53.78
C ALA A 555 0.57 -35.81 -54.81
N PRO A 556 1.79 -36.34 -55.09
CA PRO A 556 2.33 -37.45 -54.28
C PRO A 556 3.89 -37.55 -54.19
N SER A 557 4.38 -38.63 -53.56
CA SER A 557 5.78 -39.06 -53.29
C SER A 557 6.52 -39.65 -54.54
N PRO A 558 7.69 -40.40 -54.49
CA PRO A 558 8.60 -40.86 -53.41
C PRO A 558 10.15 -40.92 -53.75
N VAL A 559 10.95 -41.68 -52.95
CA VAL A 559 12.36 -42.22 -53.15
C VAL A 559 13.52 -41.19 -53.21
N SER A 560 14.79 -41.42 -52.79
CA SER A 560 15.63 -42.56 -52.34
C SER A 560 16.81 -42.01 -51.47
N GLY A 561 17.55 -42.72 -50.60
CA GLY A 561 17.59 -44.13 -50.18
C GLY A 561 18.81 -44.44 -49.27
N ALA A 562 19.15 -45.73 -49.14
CA ALA A 562 20.29 -46.36 -48.42
C ALA A 562 20.09 -46.85 -46.96
N ALA A 563 20.53 -48.10 -46.73
CA ALA A 563 20.55 -48.91 -45.51
C ALA A 563 21.75 -49.90 -45.65
N PRO A 564 21.86 -51.04 -44.94
CA PRO A 564 21.81 -51.35 -43.49
C PRO A 564 23.10 -52.08 -43.00
N SER A 565 23.17 -52.46 -41.72
CA SER A 565 23.84 -53.71 -41.25
C SER A 565 23.47 -54.05 -39.79
N SER A 566 23.62 -55.32 -39.41
CA SER A 566 22.96 -55.97 -38.23
C SER A 566 23.99 -56.57 -37.22
N PRO A 567 23.57 -57.09 -36.04
CA PRO A 567 24.46 -57.50 -34.91
C PRO A 567 24.77 -59.03 -34.90
N PRO A 568 25.60 -59.55 -33.97
CA PRO A 568 25.21 -59.94 -32.59
C PRO A 568 26.30 -59.58 -31.53
N THR A 569 26.49 -60.12 -30.31
CA THR A 569 25.95 -61.28 -29.55
C THR A 569 26.15 -61.11 -28.02
N ASP A 570 25.12 -61.40 -27.23
CA ASP A 570 25.05 -62.37 -26.09
C ASP A 570 26.09 -62.44 -24.94
N ASP A 571 25.60 -62.08 -23.73
CA ASP A 571 25.18 -63.00 -22.63
C ASP A 571 26.13 -63.32 -21.41
N VAL A 572 25.47 -63.80 -20.33
CA VAL A 572 25.96 -64.58 -19.16
C VAL A 572 26.43 -63.86 -17.85
N LEU A 573 25.52 -63.87 -16.86
CA LEU A 573 25.72 -63.92 -15.37
C LEU A 573 25.97 -65.40 -14.92
N PRO A 574 26.29 -65.81 -13.65
CA PRO A 574 26.36 -65.09 -12.36
C PRO A 574 27.53 -65.53 -11.39
N SER A 575 27.39 -65.17 -10.10
CA SER A 575 27.61 -66.01 -8.88
C SER A 575 28.80 -65.78 -7.93
N ASP A 576 28.48 -66.06 -6.66
CA ASP A 576 29.18 -65.78 -5.40
C ASP A 576 30.55 -66.44 -5.18
N VAL A 577 31.29 -65.95 -4.17
CA VAL A 577 31.59 -66.62 -2.88
C VAL A 577 32.61 -65.78 -2.11
N GLY A 578 32.42 -65.62 -0.78
CA GLY A 578 33.27 -64.76 0.06
C GLY A 578 34.39 -65.48 0.81
N ASN A 579 35.23 -64.70 1.48
CA ASN A 579 36.02 -65.11 2.65
C ASN A 579 36.56 -63.88 3.41
N GLY A 580 36.54 -63.91 4.75
CA GLY A 580 37.43 -63.11 5.61
C GLY A 580 38.64 -63.95 6.06
N PRO A 581 39.29 -63.67 7.20
CA PRO A 581 39.14 -62.53 8.12
C PRO A 581 40.50 -61.95 8.63
N ALA A 582 40.46 -61.28 9.79
CA ALA A 582 41.56 -60.98 10.75
C ALA A 582 42.45 -59.72 10.55
N ALA A 583 43.14 -59.19 11.57
CA ALA A 583 42.82 -58.92 13.00
C ALA A 583 44.01 -58.22 13.71
N SER A 584 43.76 -57.10 14.40
CA SER A 584 44.54 -56.54 15.54
C SER A 584 43.86 -55.21 15.94
N ASP A 585 43.16 -55.04 17.07
CA ASP A 585 43.37 -55.42 18.48
C ASP A 585 44.52 -54.66 19.17
N GLN A 586 44.16 -53.61 19.92
CA GLN A 586 44.48 -53.51 21.35
C GLN A 586 43.64 -52.46 22.08
N ARG A 587 43.39 -52.73 23.37
CA ARG A 587 42.53 -51.98 24.30
C ARG A 587 43.38 -51.09 25.20
N PHE A 588 42.78 -50.08 25.85
CA PHE A 588 42.86 -49.91 27.32
C PHE A 588 41.70 -49.06 27.84
N GLY A 589 41.31 -49.28 29.10
CA GLY A 589 40.10 -48.75 29.74
C GLY A 589 40.31 -47.65 30.81
N PRO A 590 39.25 -47.29 31.56
CA PRO A 590 39.13 -46.13 32.47
C PRO A 590 39.51 -46.53 33.94
N PRO A 591 39.09 -45.90 35.08
CA PRO A 591 38.24 -44.71 35.40
C PRO A 591 38.97 -43.73 36.40
N PRO A 592 38.40 -42.93 37.35
CA PRO A 592 36.98 -42.64 37.69
C PRO A 592 36.57 -41.18 38.05
N SER A 593 35.24 -41.05 38.23
CA SER A 593 34.43 -40.16 39.10
C SER A 593 35.06 -39.44 40.31
N PHE A 594 34.55 -38.24 40.63
CA PHE A 594 33.99 -37.94 41.96
C PHE A 594 32.78 -36.98 41.86
N ALA A 595 31.82 -37.13 42.78
CA ALA A 595 30.65 -36.27 42.95
C ALA A 595 30.47 -35.96 44.44
N GLU A 596 30.06 -34.75 44.81
CA GLU A 596 29.51 -34.45 46.14
C GLU A 596 28.79 -33.09 46.22
N ALA A 597 27.91 -32.96 47.20
CA ALA A 597 27.13 -31.78 47.60
C ALA A 597 26.65 -31.97 49.05
N PRO A 598 25.90 -31.03 49.65
CA PRO A 598 26.18 -29.64 50.03
C PRO A 598 26.56 -29.54 51.54
N PRO A 599 26.59 -28.33 52.16
CA PRO A 599 25.66 -28.15 53.31
C PRO A 599 25.14 -26.71 53.62
N ALA A 600 23.92 -26.67 54.18
CA ALA A 600 23.36 -25.84 55.28
C ALA A 600 23.34 -24.28 55.30
N GLU A 601 22.22 -23.76 55.84
CA GLU A 601 21.91 -22.36 56.25
C GLU A 601 22.65 -21.96 57.57
N VAL A 602 22.69 -20.74 58.14
CA VAL A 602 21.62 -19.78 58.59
C VAL A 602 22.24 -18.34 58.80
N PRO A 603 21.58 -17.27 59.36
CA PRO A 603 20.93 -16.14 58.67
C PRO A 603 21.50 -14.70 58.89
N THR A 604 20.77 -13.66 58.40
CA THR A 604 20.77 -12.20 58.74
C THR A 604 22.01 -11.37 58.32
N ALA A 605 21.92 -10.08 57.92
CA ALA A 605 20.81 -9.10 57.91
C ALA A 605 20.84 -8.14 56.67
N GLU A 606 19.83 -7.29 56.59
CA GLU A 606 19.43 -6.31 55.55
C GLU A 606 20.52 -5.42 54.91
N LEU A 607 20.30 -5.04 53.63
CA LEU A 607 20.24 -3.65 53.14
C LEU A 607 19.80 -3.63 51.65
N THR A 608 18.72 -2.91 51.32
CA THR A 608 18.24 -2.72 49.94
C THR A 608 19.03 -1.63 49.21
N PRO A 609 19.26 -1.78 47.89
CA PRO A 609 18.71 -0.78 46.97
C PRO A 609 18.29 -1.28 45.56
N ALA A 610 17.32 -0.56 44.98
CA ALA A 610 17.00 -0.40 43.55
C ALA A 610 16.70 -1.65 42.67
N GLU A 611 15.48 -1.70 42.11
CA GLU A 611 15.06 -2.70 41.11
C GLU A 611 15.74 -2.51 39.75
N GLU A 612 16.35 -3.58 39.24
CA GLU A 612 16.72 -3.72 37.82
C GLU A 612 15.50 -4.09 36.95
N PRO A 613 15.50 -3.74 35.64
CA PRO A 613 14.37 -4.01 34.76
C PRO A 613 14.12 -5.50 34.55
N VAL A 614 12.93 -5.96 34.97
CA VAL A 614 12.51 -7.37 34.91
C VAL A 614 12.49 -7.90 33.47
N VAL A 615 13.37 -8.88 33.19
CA VAL A 615 13.27 -9.73 32.01
C VAL A 615 11.99 -10.58 32.11
N PRO A 616 11.08 -10.55 31.12
CA PRO A 616 9.83 -11.28 31.21
C PRO A 616 10.07 -12.79 31.16
N ARG A 617 9.89 -13.45 32.32
CA ARG A 617 9.88 -14.92 32.41
C ARG A 617 8.70 -15.49 31.60
N PRO A 618 8.82 -16.70 31.01
CA PRO A 618 7.69 -17.37 30.38
C PRO A 618 6.56 -17.54 31.40
N ARG A 619 5.34 -17.12 31.03
CA ARG A 619 4.17 -17.19 31.92
C ARG A 619 3.90 -18.64 32.30
N ARG A 620 3.71 -18.88 33.60
CA ARG A 620 3.26 -20.16 34.16
C ARG A 620 1.88 -20.50 33.56
N PRO A 621 1.58 -21.75 33.21
CA PRO A 621 0.21 -22.13 32.81
C PRO A 621 -0.78 -21.78 33.93
N LEU A 622 -2.00 -21.39 33.53
CA LEU A 622 -3.07 -20.97 34.44
C LEU A 622 -3.34 -22.02 35.52
N SER A 623 -3.64 -21.55 36.73
CA SER A 623 -3.99 -22.45 37.83
C SER A 623 -5.41 -22.99 37.64
N PRO A 624 -5.75 -24.22 38.09
CA PRO A 624 -7.08 -24.80 37.88
C PRO A 624 -8.26 -23.99 38.45
N ILE A 625 -7.99 -23.02 39.32
CA ILE A 625 -8.98 -22.18 40.01
C ILE A 625 -9.46 -21.02 39.11
N ASP A 626 -8.61 -20.51 38.21
CA ASP A 626 -8.98 -19.44 37.26
C ASP A 626 -9.92 -19.94 36.15
N ALA A 627 -10.05 -21.26 35.99
CA ALA A 627 -10.82 -21.91 34.92
C ALA A 627 -12.36 -21.91 35.14
N LEU A 628 -12.86 -21.21 36.17
CA LEU A 628 -14.25 -21.27 36.63
C LEU A 628 -15.08 -19.99 36.41
N THR A 629 -14.49 -18.89 35.96
CA THR A 629 -15.18 -17.58 35.84
C THR A 629 -15.34 -17.03 34.43
N THR A 630 -14.54 -17.47 33.45
CA THR A 630 -14.67 -17.01 32.05
C THR A 630 -15.47 -18.04 31.22
N PRO A 631 -16.56 -17.65 30.52
CA PRO A 631 -17.30 -18.58 29.69
C PRO A 631 -16.45 -19.07 28.51
N TYR A 632 -16.59 -20.36 28.18
CA TYR A 632 -15.79 -21.05 27.18
C TYR A 632 -16.63 -21.99 26.31
N LEU A 633 -16.15 -22.25 25.09
CA LEU A 633 -16.66 -23.26 24.18
C LEU A 633 -15.78 -24.51 24.27
N THR A 634 -16.36 -25.71 24.19
CA THR A 634 -15.58 -26.95 24.09
C THR A 634 -15.61 -27.43 22.64
N ILE A 635 -14.48 -27.26 21.94
CA ILE A 635 -14.40 -27.52 20.49
C ILE A 635 -14.06 -28.98 20.17
N GLY A 636 -13.59 -29.73 21.16
CA GLY A 636 -13.32 -31.16 21.02
C GLY A 636 -12.40 -31.67 22.12
N ALA A 637 -11.81 -32.83 21.89
CA ALA A 637 -10.89 -33.48 22.83
C ALA A 637 -9.51 -33.69 22.19
N ALA A 638 -8.44 -33.51 22.98
CA ALA A 638 -7.07 -33.69 22.50
C ALA A 638 -6.81 -35.16 22.18
N SER A 639 -6.28 -35.46 20.99
CA SER A 639 -6.08 -36.84 20.51
C SER A 639 -4.97 -37.61 21.25
N SER A 640 -4.25 -36.96 22.17
CA SER A 640 -3.20 -37.54 23.01
C SER A 640 -3.74 -38.20 24.28
N ASP A 641 -4.73 -37.58 24.91
CA ASP A 641 -5.08 -37.76 26.32
C ASP A 641 -6.57 -37.47 26.61
N ASP A 642 -7.38 -37.27 25.58
CA ASP A 642 -8.82 -36.99 25.57
C ASP A 642 -9.30 -35.81 26.44
N ARG A 643 -8.38 -34.99 26.96
CA ARG A 643 -8.72 -33.76 27.69
C ARG A 643 -9.51 -32.79 26.80
N PRO A 644 -10.52 -32.08 27.35
CA PRO A 644 -11.32 -31.13 26.58
C PRO A 644 -10.48 -29.93 26.16
N VAL A 645 -10.52 -29.61 24.87
CA VAL A 645 -9.89 -28.41 24.29
C VAL A 645 -10.94 -27.29 24.26
N ARG A 646 -10.67 -26.27 25.07
CA ARG A 646 -11.58 -25.14 25.32
C ARG A 646 -11.06 -23.85 24.69
N ILE A 647 -11.98 -22.99 24.26
CA ILE A 647 -11.69 -21.63 23.78
C ILE A 647 -12.56 -20.66 24.57
N ALA A 648 -11.96 -19.68 25.22
CA ALA A 648 -12.70 -18.62 25.91
C ALA A 648 -13.46 -17.75 24.91
N LEU A 649 -14.68 -17.32 25.23
CA LEU A 649 -15.53 -16.57 24.27
C LEU A 649 -14.90 -15.25 23.82
N ASP A 650 -14.17 -14.58 24.72
CA ASP A 650 -13.48 -13.32 24.45
C ASP A 650 -12.27 -13.48 23.50
N ALA A 651 -11.60 -14.65 23.52
CA ALA A 651 -10.53 -14.96 22.58
C ALA A 651 -11.02 -14.97 21.11
N LEU A 652 -12.31 -15.25 20.86
CA LEU A 652 -12.90 -15.18 19.51
C LEU A 652 -12.98 -13.75 18.96
N ARG A 653 -12.91 -12.71 19.81
CA ARG A 653 -12.73 -11.31 19.37
C ARG A 653 -11.45 -11.13 18.55
N LYS A 654 -10.44 -12.00 18.73
CA LYS A 654 -9.18 -12.04 17.98
C LYS A 654 -9.21 -13.06 16.83
N HIS A 655 -10.41 -13.46 16.41
CA HIS A 655 -10.71 -14.16 15.17
C HIS A 655 -10.16 -15.60 15.03
N VAL A 656 -10.79 -16.34 14.13
CA VAL A 656 -10.51 -17.76 13.85
C VAL A 656 -10.19 -17.92 12.37
N ALA A 657 -9.13 -18.65 12.03
CA ALA A 657 -8.89 -19.12 10.67
C ALA A 657 -8.88 -20.66 10.60
N ILE A 658 -9.60 -21.23 9.64
CA ILE A 658 -9.74 -22.67 9.42
C ILE A 658 -9.17 -23.01 8.04
N PHE A 659 -8.08 -23.78 8.03
CA PHE A 659 -7.36 -24.22 6.84
C PHE A 659 -7.58 -25.73 6.64
N ALA A 660 -8.48 -26.12 5.75
CA ALA A 660 -8.89 -27.52 5.63
C ALA A 660 -9.40 -27.85 4.23
N GLY A 661 -8.90 -28.94 3.64
CA GLY A 661 -9.34 -29.40 2.33
C GLY A 661 -10.72 -30.04 2.34
N SER A 662 -11.25 -30.32 1.14
CA SER A 662 -12.50 -31.09 0.98
C SER A 662 -12.45 -32.42 1.75
N GLY A 663 -13.58 -32.81 2.35
CA GLY A 663 -13.71 -34.02 3.17
C GLY A 663 -13.08 -33.94 4.58
N SER A 664 -12.33 -32.88 4.92
CA SER A 664 -11.66 -32.74 6.23
C SER A 664 -12.62 -32.50 7.42
N GLY A 665 -13.88 -32.13 7.17
CA GLY A 665 -14.82 -31.72 8.22
C GLY A 665 -14.88 -30.19 8.46
N LYS A 666 -14.32 -29.37 7.57
CA LYS A 666 -14.35 -27.89 7.62
C LYS A 666 -15.74 -27.34 7.97
N THR A 667 -16.76 -27.75 7.23
CA THR A 667 -18.16 -27.34 7.40
C THR A 667 -18.73 -27.78 8.76
N VAL A 668 -18.40 -28.99 9.22
CA VAL A 668 -18.83 -29.51 10.54
C VAL A 668 -18.24 -28.68 11.67
N LEU A 669 -16.95 -28.31 11.58
CA LEU A 669 -16.28 -27.44 12.55
C LEU A 669 -16.88 -26.02 12.56
N ILE A 670 -17.19 -25.44 11.39
CA ILE A 670 -17.88 -24.14 11.30
C ILE A 670 -19.24 -24.22 12.01
N ARG A 671 -20.05 -25.24 11.70
CA ARG A 671 -21.36 -25.45 12.32
C ARG A 671 -21.23 -25.59 13.83
N ARG A 672 -20.33 -26.46 14.31
CA ARG A 672 -20.12 -26.66 15.74
C ARG A 672 -19.71 -25.37 16.44
N LEU A 673 -18.82 -24.57 15.85
CA LEU A 673 -18.42 -23.28 16.42
C LEU A 673 -19.61 -22.31 16.53
N VAL A 674 -20.48 -22.24 15.52
CA VAL A 674 -21.70 -21.41 15.54
C VAL A 674 -22.71 -21.91 16.56
N GLU A 675 -22.95 -23.22 16.63
CA GLU A 675 -23.89 -23.87 17.56
C GLU A 675 -23.45 -23.69 19.02
N GLU A 676 -22.16 -23.90 19.33
CA GLU A 676 -21.56 -23.66 20.64
C GLU A 676 -21.68 -22.19 21.06
N CYS A 677 -21.51 -21.25 20.13
CA CYS A 677 -21.70 -19.81 20.38
C CYS A 677 -23.17 -19.47 20.66
N ALA A 678 -24.11 -20.00 19.86
CA ALA A 678 -25.53 -19.78 20.04
C ALA A 678 -26.05 -20.36 21.37
N LEU A 679 -25.52 -21.51 21.80
CA LEU A 679 -25.77 -22.11 23.12
C LEU A 679 -25.43 -21.12 24.27
N GLN A 680 -24.39 -20.30 24.07
CA GLN A 680 -23.94 -19.26 25.01
C GLN A 680 -24.57 -17.87 24.76
N GLY A 681 -25.63 -17.77 23.94
CA GLY A 681 -26.32 -16.51 23.64
C GLY A 681 -25.60 -15.58 22.65
N VAL A 682 -24.60 -16.06 21.92
CA VAL A 682 -23.89 -15.27 20.90
C VAL A 682 -24.54 -15.46 19.54
N SER A 683 -25.09 -14.39 18.98
CA SER A 683 -25.62 -14.35 17.62
C SER A 683 -24.52 -14.36 16.54
N SER A 684 -24.85 -14.88 15.36
CA SER A 684 -23.94 -14.99 14.22
C SER A 684 -24.58 -14.65 12.88
N VAL A 685 -23.84 -13.94 12.02
CA VAL A 685 -24.12 -13.83 10.59
C VAL A 685 -23.18 -14.75 9.82
N VAL A 686 -23.73 -15.62 8.97
CA VAL A 686 -23.00 -16.69 8.29
C VAL A 686 -23.15 -16.54 6.78
N LEU A 687 -22.05 -16.35 6.06
CA LEU A 687 -22.04 -16.36 4.59
C LEU A 687 -21.95 -17.80 4.08
N ASP A 688 -22.93 -18.20 3.27
CA ASP A 688 -23.03 -19.53 2.69
C ASP A 688 -22.96 -19.47 1.15
N PRO A 689 -21.75 -19.51 0.56
CA PRO A 689 -21.58 -19.44 -0.90
C PRO A 689 -22.00 -20.73 -1.63
N ASN A 690 -22.07 -21.86 -0.92
CA ASN A 690 -22.20 -23.22 -1.45
C ASN A 690 -23.47 -23.98 -1.00
N ASN A 691 -24.29 -23.38 -0.12
CA ASN A 691 -25.50 -23.96 0.48
C ASN A 691 -25.26 -25.12 1.46
N ASP A 692 -24.09 -25.10 2.11
CA ASP A 692 -23.62 -26.11 3.07
C ASP A 692 -24.06 -25.82 4.52
N LEU A 693 -24.45 -24.57 4.81
CA LEU A 693 -24.72 -24.06 6.16
C LEU A 693 -26.20 -23.70 6.39
N ALA A 694 -27.00 -23.55 5.32
CA ALA A 694 -28.43 -23.28 5.41
C ALA A 694 -29.25 -24.30 6.26
N ARG A 695 -28.75 -25.53 6.48
CA ARG A 695 -29.37 -26.53 7.39
C ARG A 695 -29.00 -26.36 8.87
N LEU A 696 -28.40 -25.24 9.28
CA LEU A 696 -28.10 -24.97 10.71
C LEU A 696 -29.32 -25.05 11.63
N GLY A 697 -30.55 -24.90 11.11
CA GLY A 697 -31.80 -25.08 11.87
C GLY A 697 -32.48 -26.44 11.76
N ASP A 698 -31.84 -27.46 11.16
CA ASP A 698 -32.43 -28.82 11.08
C ASP A 698 -32.03 -29.69 12.27
N ALA A 699 -33.01 -30.37 12.87
CA ALA A 699 -32.76 -31.55 13.69
C ALA A 699 -32.20 -32.70 12.85
N TRP A 700 -31.29 -33.49 13.43
CA TRP A 700 -30.95 -34.80 12.89
C TRP A 700 -32.19 -35.72 12.93
N PRO A 701 -32.43 -36.57 11.90
CA PRO A 701 -33.53 -37.54 11.92
C PRO A 701 -33.41 -38.54 13.07
N GLU A 702 -32.18 -38.99 13.35
CA GLU A 702 -31.81 -39.84 14.48
C GLU A 702 -30.48 -39.33 15.07
N PRO A 703 -30.24 -39.43 16.39
CA PRO A 703 -28.98 -39.01 17.01
C PRO A 703 -27.76 -39.72 16.40
N PRO A 704 -26.77 -38.99 15.83
CA PRO A 704 -25.57 -39.59 15.27
C PRO A 704 -24.76 -40.38 16.30
N GLY A 705 -24.35 -41.61 15.98
CA GLY A 705 -23.50 -42.44 16.87
C GLY A 705 -22.09 -41.90 17.14
N ALA A 706 -21.75 -40.71 16.66
CA ALA A 706 -20.50 -39.98 16.94
C ALA A 706 -20.69 -38.81 17.95
N TRP A 707 -21.89 -38.62 18.48
CA TRP A 707 -22.21 -37.68 19.55
C TRP A 707 -21.76 -38.21 20.93
N GLY A 708 -21.40 -37.28 21.81
CA GLY A 708 -21.20 -37.58 23.24
C GLY A 708 -22.52 -37.64 24.02
N GLU A 709 -22.45 -38.03 25.30
CA GLU A 709 -23.63 -38.24 26.15
C GLU A 709 -24.53 -37.00 26.26
N ASP A 710 -23.95 -35.79 26.32
CA ASP A 710 -24.69 -34.52 26.42
C ASP A 710 -25.21 -33.97 25.07
N ASP A 711 -24.66 -34.41 23.93
CA ASP A 711 -24.88 -33.73 22.64
C ASP A 711 -26.36 -33.77 22.20
N ALA A 712 -27.10 -34.83 22.54
CA ALA A 712 -28.54 -34.91 22.24
C ALA A 712 -29.37 -33.85 23.01
N ALA A 713 -29.06 -33.63 24.28
CA ALA A 713 -29.70 -32.59 25.08
C ALA A 713 -29.32 -31.18 24.59
N ARG A 714 -28.04 -31.00 24.22
CA ARG A 714 -27.52 -29.74 23.66
C ARG A 714 -28.13 -29.42 22.29
N ALA A 715 -28.36 -30.42 21.44
CA ALA A 715 -29.04 -30.24 20.16
C ALA A 715 -30.51 -29.82 20.34
N ALA A 716 -31.23 -30.46 21.27
CA ALA A 716 -32.60 -30.07 21.62
C ALA A 716 -32.67 -28.63 22.15
N ASP A 717 -31.79 -28.26 23.08
CA ASP A 717 -31.68 -26.91 23.62
C ASP A 717 -31.31 -25.87 22.53
N TYR A 718 -30.32 -26.19 21.68
CA TYR A 718 -29.94 -25.33 20.55
C TYR A 718 -31.14 -25.03 19.64
N LEU A 719 -31.89 -26.05 19.21
CA LEU A 719 -33.05 -25.89 18.32
C LEU A 719 -34.22 -25.18 19.01
N ALA A 720 -34.45 -25.45 20.30
CA ALA A 720 -35.52 -24.83 21.07
C ALA A 720 -35.27 -23.32 21.28
N ASN A 721 -34.05 -22.93 21.64
CA ASN A 721 -33.75 -21.58 22.13
C ASN A 721 -33.00 -20.68 21.12
N THR A 722 -32.55 -21.20 19.99
CA THR A 722 -31.92 -20.40 18.91
C THR A 722 -32.94 -20.03 17.83
N ASP A 723 -32.75 -18.88 17.21
CA ASP A 723 -33.51 -18.38 16.06
C ASP A 723 -32.65 -18.47 14.79
N VAL A 724 -32.86 -19.50 13.97
CA VAL A 724 -32.06 -19.75 12.75
C VAL A 724 -32.84 -19.33 11.51
N VAL A 725 -32.40 -18.24 10.86
CA VAL A 725 -33.07 -17.69 9.67
C VAL A 725 -32.18 -17.79 8.45
N VAL A 726 -32.74 -18.31 7.34
CA VAL A 726 -32.04 -18.36 6.05
C VAL A 726 -32.48 -17.18 5.18
N TRP A 727 -31.52 -16.38 4.75
CA TRP A 727 -31.69 -15.21 3.90
C TRP A 727 -31.20 -15.49 2.49
N THR A 728 -31.93 -15.01 1.48
CA THR A 728 -31.66 -15.27 0.06
C THR A 728 -31.72 -13.97 -0.75
N PRO A 729 -30.65 -13.15 -0.77
CA PRO A 729 -30.58 -11.92 -1.57
C PRO A 729 -31.06 -12.13 -3.02
N ARG A 730 -31.82 -11.18 -3.57
CA ARG A 730 -32.44 -11.24 -4.92
C ARG A 730 -33.44 -12.38 -5.20
N LYS A 731 -33.78 -13.25 -4.24
CA LYS A 731 -34.77 -14.33 -4.43
C LYS A 731 -36.07 -14.01 -3.69
N GLU A 732 -36.99 -13.32 -4.37
CA GLU A 732 -38.29 -12.90 -3.81
C GLU A 732 -39.15 -14.05 -3.27
N GLN A 733 -38.99 -15.27 -3.78
CA GLN A 733 -39.75 -16.43 -3.32
C GLN A 733 -39.33 -16.93 -1.93
N GLY A 734 -38.12 -16.59 -1.47
CA GLY A 734 -37.57 -16.96 -0.16
C GLY A 734 -37.68 -15.79 0.83
N ARG A 735 -36.57 -15.46 1.50
CA ARG A 735 -36.42 -14.23 2.29
C ARG A 735 -35.43 -13.29 1.59
N PRO A 736 -35.90 -12.43 0.67
CA PRO A 736 -35.02 -11.50 -0.04
C PRO A 736 -34.44 -10.45 0.92
N LEU A 737 -33.11 -10.30 0.87
CA LEU A 737 -32.40 -9.16 1.41
C LEU A 737 -32.12 -8.13 0.31
N SER A 738 -32.26 -6.85 0.64
CA SER A 738 -31.91 -5.72 -0.24
C SER A 738 -31.31 -4.55 0.53
N PHE A 739 -30.51 -3.72 -0.14
CA PHE A 739 -30.02 -2.47 0.43
C PHE A 739 -31.07 -1.39 0.20
N GLN A 740 -31.86 -1.12 1.25
CA GLN A 740 -32.77 0.01 1.28
C GLN A 740 -31.96 1.27 1.64
N PRO A 741 -31.92 2.29 0.77
CA PRO A 741 -31.13 3.51 1.01
C PRO A 741 -31.89 4.56 1.82
N LEU A 742 -33.17 4.34 2.12
CA LEU A 742 -33.97 5.17 3.00
C LEU A 742 -34.11 4.43 4.34
N PRO A 743 -33.89 5.10 5.48
CA PRO A 743 -34.23 4.57 6.79
C PRO A 743 -35.75 4.60 7.01
N ASP A 744 -36.21 3.96 8.08
CA ASP A 744 -37.58 4.12 8.55
C ASP A 744 -37.76 5.47 9.24
N PHE A 745 -37.98 6.51 8.44
CA PHE A 745 -38.25 7.86 8.94
C PHE A 745 -39.41 7.90 9.95
N ALA A 746 -40.41 7.01 9.85
CA ALA A 746 -41.58 7.05 10.71
C ALA A 746 -41.24 6.77 12.19
N SER A 747 -40.20 5.96 12.45
CA SER A 747 -39.71 5.66 13.80
C SER A 747 -38.98 6.80 14.49
N VAL A 748 -38.51 7.80 13.72
CA VAL A 748 -37.72 8.95 14.21
C VAL A 748 -38.40 10.30 13.95
N LEU A 749 -39.66 10.32 13.49
CA LEU A 749 -40.38 11.56 13.16
C LEU A 749 -40.53 12.54 14.33
N ASP A 750 -40.64 12.00 15.56
CA ASP A 750 -40.89 12.77 16.77
C ASP A 750 -39.61 13.38 17.40
N ASP A 751 -38.43 12.92 16.98
CA ASP A 751 -37.13 13.47 17.41
C ASP A 751 -36.46 14.25 16.26
N PRO A 752 -36.32 15.58 16.36
CA PRO A 752 -35.74 16.40 15.30
C PRO A 752 -34.28 16.08 14.96
N ASP A 753 -33.49 15.62 15.93
CA ASP A 753 -32.07 15.33 15.76
C ASP A 753 -31.88 13.94 15.13
N GLU A 754 -32.59 12.90 15.62
CA GLU A 754 -32.58 11.57 15.00
C GLU A 754 -33.18 11.60 13.57
N PHE A 755 -34.23 12.40 13.32
CA PHE A 755 -34.74 12.64 11.97
C PHE A 755 -33.69 13.30 11.07
N GLY A 756 -32.91 14.24 11.61
CA GLY A 756 -31.79 14.88 10.92
C GLY A 756 -30.72 13.87 10.50
N GLU A 757 -30.28 13.03 11.43
CA GLU A 757 -29.32 11.95 11.16
C GLU A 757 -29.83 10.94 10.12
N ALA A 758 -31.12 10.58 10.20
CA ALA A 758 -31.77 9.70 9.23
C ALA A 758 -31.78 10.30 7.80
N VAL A 759 -32.04 11.60 7.67
CA VAL A 759 -31.96 12.32 6.38
C VAL A 759 -30.54 12.31 5.83
N ASP A 760 -29.52 12.57 6.65
CA ASP A 760 -28.13 12.57 6.21
C ASP A 760 -27.61 11.16 5.85
N ALA A 761 -28.04 10.13 6.58
CA ALA A 761 -27.77 8.74 6.23
C ALA A 761 -28.35 8.38 4.84
N ALA A 762 -29.58 8.81 4.55
CA ALA A 762 -30.21 8.62 3.25
C ALA A 762 -29.46 9.36 2.14
N LEU A 763 -29.07 10.61 2.36
CA LEU A 763 -28.30 11.41 1.41
C LEU A 763 -26.93 10.78 1.10
N ALA A 764 -26.21 10.30 2.12
CA ALA A 764 -24.93 9.60 1.95
C ALA A 764 -25.03 8.29 1.14
N ALA A 765 -26.23 7.69 1.07
CA ALA A 765 -26.52 6.53 0.23
C ALA A 765 -26.92 6.93 -1.21
N LEU A 766 -27.64 8.04 -1.39
CA LEU A 766 -28.23 8.46 -2.67
C LEU A 766 -27.34 9.36 -3.53
N VAL A 767 -26.60 10.30 -2.94
CA VAL A 767 -25.81 11.32 -3.67
C VAL A 767 -24.89 10.75 -4.78
N PRO A 768 -24.12 9.66 -4.56
CA PRO A 768 -23.27 9.08 -5.61
C PRO A 768 -24.06 8.38 -6.73
N ARG A 769 -25.23 7.82 -6.41
CA ARG A 769 -26.11 7.13 -7.38
C ARG A 769 -26.96 8.13 -8.19
N ALA A 770 -27.31 9.27 -7.59
CA ALA A 770 -27.95 10.41 -8.25
C ALA A 770 -27.00 11.29 -9.09
N LYS A 771 -25.68 10.98 -9.12
CA LYS A 771 -24.62 11.72 -9.84
C LYS A 771 -24.47 13.20 -9.43
N VAL A 772 -24.70 13.49 -8.14
CA VAL A 772 -24.58 14.85 -7.55
C VAL A 772 -23.42 14.95 -6.55
N ASP A 773 -22.46 14.03 -6.62
CA ASP A 773 -21.25 13.96 -5.79
C ASP A 773 -20.10 14.89 -6.26
N GLY A 774 -20.21 15.49 -7.45
CA GLY A 774 -19.18 16.36 -8.01
C GLY A 774 -19.04 17.73 -7.32
N ARG A 775 -17.87 18.38 -7.51
CA ARG A 775 -17.54 19.72 -6.97
C ARG A 775 -18.12 20.90 -7.78
N THR A 776 -19.08 20.66 -8.68
CA THR A 776 -19.64 21.72 -9.54
C THR A 776 -20.79 22.45 -8.85
N ALA A 777 -21.03 23.72 -9.20
CA ALA A 777 -22.19 24.47 -8.69
C ALA A 777 -23.52 23.76 -8.98
N ARG A 778 -23.62 23.08 -10.13
CA ARG A 778 -24.77 22.24 -10.50
C ARG A 778 -24.97 21.06 -9.55
N ALA A 779 -23.90 20.34 -9.21
CA ALA A 779 -23.95 19.23 -8.27
C ALA A 779 -24.29 19.73 -6.85
N HIS A 780 -23.73 20.87 -6.41
CA HIS A 780 -24.12 21.50 -5.14
C HIS A 780 -25.62 21.81 -5.08
N LEU A 781 -26.19 22.42 -6.13
CA LEU A 781 -27.64 22.67 -6.21
C LEU A 781 -28.44 21.37 -6.23
N GLY A 782 -27.98 20.35 -6.96
CA GLY A 782 -28.61 19.02 -6.97
C GLY A 782 -28.67 18.36 -5.59
N ARG A 783 -27.58 18.43 -4.79
CA ARG A 783 -27.57 17.93 -3.40
C ARG A 783 -28.57 18.66 -2.50
N ALA A 784 -28.72 19.98 -2.67
CA ALA A 784 -29.68 20.77 -1.90
C ALA A 784 -31.13 20.37 -2.24
N VAL A 785 -31.47 20.28 -3.53
CA VAL A 785 -32.79 19.79 -3.99
C VAL A 785 -33.07 18.37 -3.50
N LEU A 786 -32.07 17.48 -3.54
CA LEU A 786 -32.21 16.10 -3.04
C LEU A 786 -32.46 16.07 -1.52
N ARG A 787 -31.79 16.93 -0.74
CA ARG A 787 -32.03 17.06 0.71
C ARG A 787 -33.45 17.56 1.00
N GLU A 788 -33.90 18.60 0.31
CA GLU A 788 -35.27 19.12 0.46
C GLU A 788 -36.33 18.06 0.10
N ALA A 789 -36.13 17.30 -0.99
CA ALA A 789 -37.00 16.21 -1.40
C ALA A 789 -37.01 15.04 -0.40
N VAL A 790 -35.85 14.63 0.13
CA VAL A 790 -35.75 13.56 1.16
C VAL A 790 -36.43 13.98 2.46
N VAL A 791 -36.23 15.23 2.93
CA VAL A 791 -36.92 15.77 4.12
C VAL A 791 -38.43 15.78 3.92
N HIS A 792 -38.91 16.22 2.75
CA HIS A 792 -40.34 16.24 2.44
C HIS A 792 -40.94 14.83 2.39
N TYR A 793 -40.26 13.89 1.73
CA TYR A 793 -40.68 12.50 1.62
C TYR A 793 -40.72 11.79 2.99
N GLY A 794 -39.67 11.95 3.81
CA GLY A 794 -39.61 11.38 5.16
C GLY A 794 -40.70 11.92 6.08
N ARG A 795 -41.00 13.22 6.02
CA ARG A 795 -42.10 13.86 6.78
C ARG A 795 -43.50 13.39 6.37
N GLN A 796 -43.66 12.81 5.18
CA GLN A 796 -44.90 12.18 4.73
C GLN A 796 -44.97 10.68 5.08
N GLY A 797 -44.03 10.15 5.87
CA GLY A 797 -43.93 8.71 6.17
C GLY A 797 -43.42 7.88 4.98
N GLY A 798 -42.71 8.51 4.05
CA GLY A 798 -42.18 7.85 2.86
C GLY A 798 -41.00 6.94 3.16
N THR A 799 -41.16 5.63 2.98
CA THR A 799 -40.15 4.60 3.32
C THR A 799 -39.46 3.94 2.12
N ALA A 800 -39.97 4.10 0.89
CA ALA A 800 -39.51 3.34 -0.28
C ALA A 800 -38.84 4.23 -1.34
N LEU A 801 -37.67 3.82 -1.86
CA LEU A 801 -36.98 4.61 -2.89
C LEU A 801 -37.84 4.84 -4.14
N ASN A 802 -38.69 3.88 -4.53
CA ASN A 802 -39.61 4.06 -5.66
C ASN A 802 -40.54 5.28 -5.46
N GLY A 803 -40.98 5.56 -4.23
CA GLY A 803 -41.81 6.71 -3.91
C GLY A 803 -41.01 8.02 -3.93
N LEU A 804 -39.79 8.03 -3.40
CA LEU A 804 -38.89 9.18 -3.52
C LEU A 804 -38.53 9.48 -4.99
N VAL A 805 -38.30 8.43 -5.79
CA VAL A 805 -38.03 8.57 -7.24
C VAL A 805 -39.25 9.13 -7.97
N ALA A 806 -40.48 8.75 -7.59
CA ALA A 806 -41.69 9.37 -8.12
C ALA A 806 -41.82 10.84 -7.72
N LEU A 807 -41.55 11.17 -6.44
CA LEU A 807 -41.53 12.55 -5.94
C LEU A 807 -40.46 13.41 -6.64
N LEU A 808 -39.30 12.85 -6.98
CA LEU A 808 -38.26 13.57 -7.72
C LEU A 808 -38.61 13.77 -9.20
N ASP A 809 -39.40 12.87 -9.79
CA ASP A 809 -39.82 12.97 -11.19
C ASP A 809 -40.88 14.05 -11.40
N ASP A 810 -41.81 14.18 -10.44
CA ASP A 810 -42.89 15.17 -10.38
C ASP A 810 -42.82 15.93 -9.03
N LEU A 811 -41.81 16.79 -8.90
CA LEU A 811 -41.52 17.52 -7.66
C LEU A 811 -42.56 18.64 -7.42
N PRO A 812 -43.37 18.58 -6.34
CA PRO A 812 -44.44 19.56 -6.12
C PRO A 812 -43.91 20.98 -5.86
N ASP A 813 -44.68 21.97 -6.32
CA ASP A 813 -44.41 23.39 -6.08
C ASP A 813 -44.30 23.69 -4.58
N GLY A 814 -43.18 24.32 -4.20
CA GLY A 814 -42.90 24.70 -2.82
C GLY A 814 -42.09 23.69 -1.99
N VAL A 815 -41.78 22.49 -2.51
CA VAL A 815 -40.84 21.55 -1.85
C VAL A 815 -39.42 22.09 -1.87
N SER A 816 -38.99 22.66 -3.00
CA SER A 816 -37.74 23.38 -3.14
C SER A 816 -38.00 24.81 -3.60
N ARG A 817 -37.24 25.77 -3.07
CA ARG A 817 -37.28 27.19 -3.50
C ARG A 817 -36.17 27.53 -4.51
N LEU A 818 -35.36 26.55 -4.91
CA LEU A 818 -34.23 26.77 -5.81
C LEU A 818 -34.67 26.85 -7.28
N GLU A 819 -34.10 27.80 -8.01
CA GLU A 819 -34.38 27.98 -9.44
C GLU A 819 -33.94 26.74 -10.24
N GLY A 820 -34.85 26.19 -11.04
CA GLY A 820 -34.60 24.98 -11.83
C GLY A 820 -34.64 23.66 -11.04
N ALA A 821 -35.11 23.67 -9.78
CA ALA A 821 -35.16 22.48 -8.92
C ALA A 821 -35.88 21.29 -9.55
N ALA A 822 -37.07 21.49 -10.14
CA ALA A 822 -37.83 20.42 -10.80
C ALA A 822 -37.00 19.69 -11.87
N ARG A 823 -36.27 20.44 -12.71
CA ARG A 823 -35.42 19.84 -13.76
C ARG A 823 -34.26 19.03 -13.17
N LEU A 824 -33.63 19.51 -12.11
CA LEU A 824 -32.58 18.77 -11.40
C LEU A 824 -33.14 17.51 -10.74
N ALA A 825 -34.35 17.58 -10.17
CA ALA A 825 -35.03 16.45 -9.56
C ALA A 825 -35.36 15.35 -10.60
N THR A 826 -35.93 15.70 -11.76
CA THR A 826 -36.19 14.75 -12.85
C THR A 826 -34.90 14.10 -13.37
N GLU A 827 -33.81 14.85 -13.52
CA GLU A 827 -32.50 14.30 -13.91
C GLU A 827 -31.97 13.31 -12.85
N MET A 828 -32.10 13.62 -11.56
CA MET A 828 -31.74 12.70 -10.46
C MET A 828 -32.65 11.46 -10.41
N ALA A 829 -33.95 11.61 -10.68
CA ALA A 829 -34.90 10.49 -10.76
C ALA A 829 -34.51 9.52 -11.88
N GLN A 830 -34.10 10.03 -13.04
CA GLN A 830 -33.60 9.20 -14.15
C GLN A 830 -32.30 8.47 -13.77
N HIS A 831 -31.34 9.12 -13.12
CA HIS A 831 -30.11 8.48 -12.65
C HIS A 831 -30.39 7.39 -11.61
N LEU A 832 -31.23 7.68 -10.61
CA LEU A 832 -31.61 6.69 -9.59
C LEU A 832 -32.36 5.49 -10.20
N ARG A 833 -33.25 5.69 -11.18
CA ARG A 833 -33.88 4.58 -11.93
C ARG A 833 -32.85 3.74 -12.68
N ALA A 834 -31.89 4.37 -13.36
CA ALA A 834 -30.85 3.66 -14.08
C ALA A 834 -29.99 2.79 -13.13
N GLU A 835 -29.66 3.31 -11.94
CA GLU A 835 -28.95 2.55 -10.90
C GLU A 835 -29.83 1.42 -10.32
N MET A 836 -31.13 1.62 -10.11
CA MET A 836 -32.06 0.56 -9.67
C MET A 836 -32.24 -0.58 -10.70
N ILE A 837 -32.14 -0.26 -11.99
CA ILE A 837 -32.15 -1.25 -13.08
C ILE A 837 -30.80 -1.98 -13.15
N SER A 838 -29.69 -1.27 -12.94
CA SER A 838 -28.33 -1.77 -13.10
C SER A 838 -27.81 -2.58 -11.89
N ASP A 839 -28.24 -2.20 -10.68
CA ASP A 839 -27.91 -2.86 -9.41
C ASP A 839 -29.20 -3.32 -8.71
N PRO A 840 -29.73 -4.52 -9.01
CA PRO A 840 -30.97 -5.02 -8.40
C PRO A 840 -30.89 -5.34 -6.89
N LEU A 841 -29.76 -5.09 -6.23
CA LEU A 841 -29.67 -5.08 -4.77
C LEU A 841 -29.98 -3.69 -4.18
N PHE A 842 -29.83 -2.63 -4.96
CA PHE A 842 -30.21 -1.27 -4.60
C PHE A 842 -31.72 -1.06 -4.76
N ALA A 843 -32.41 -0.78 -3.64
CA ALA A 843 -33.87 -0.63 -3.59
C ALA A 843 -34.67 -1.80 -4.19
N GLY A 844 -34.08 -3.00 -4.23
CA GLY A 844 -34.80 -4.24 -4.54
C GLY A 844 -35.87 -4.53 -3.48
N LYS A 845 -36.93 -5.26 -3.88
CA LYS A 845 -37.95 -5.73 -2.93
C LYS A 845 -37.32 -6.72 -1.95
N GLY A 846 -37.50 -6.45 -0.65
CA GLY A 846 -37.02 -7.32 0.40
C GLY A 846 -36.76 -6.59 1.71
N VAL A 847 -36.27 -7.34 2.68
CA VAL A 847 -35.94 -6.86 4.02
C VAL A 847 -34.60 -6.11 3.95
N PRO A 848 -34.43 -4.97 4.66
CA PRO A 848 -33.15 -4.27 4.72
C PRO A 848 -32.01 -5.19 5.17
N VAL A 849 -30.83 -5.01 4.57
CA VAL A 849 -29.57 -5.56 5.10
C VAL A 849 -29.14 -4.74 6.32
N ASP A 850 -29.88 -4.88 7.42
CA ASP A 850 -29.58 -4.28 8.71
C ASP A 850 -28.87 -5.31 9.63
N PRO A 851 -27.64 -5.03 10.09
CA PRO A 851 -26.97 -5.86 11.09
C PRO A 851 -27.75 -6.00 12.40
N GLY A 852 -28.56 -5.01 12.79
CA GLY A 852 -29.44 -5.09 13.96
C GLY A 852 -30.40 -6.26 13.85
N LEU A 853 -31.19 -6.31 12.79
CA LEU A 853 -32.05 -7.45 12.46
C LEU A 853 -31.27 -8.76 12.34
N LEU A 854 -30.11 -8.74 11.67
CA LEU A 854 -29.32 -9.95 11.39
C LEU A 854 -28.65 -10.55 12.63
N LEU A 855 -28.49 -9.80 13.73
CA LEU A 855 -27.89 -10.24 14.99
C LEU A 855 -28.85 -10.26 16.19
N THR A 856 -30.01 -9.62 16.12
CA THR A 856 -30.98 -9.60 17.25
C THR A 856 -31.90 -10.83 17.17
N PRO A 857 -31.96 -11.69 18.21
CA PRO A 857 -32.89 -12.82 18.24
C PRO A 857 -34.36 -12.36 18.29
N ALA A 858 -35.29 -13.21 17.82
CA ALA A 858 -36.71 -13.01 18.14
C ALA A 858 -36.97 -13.11 19.65
N GLU A 859 -38.11 -12.57 20.09
CA GLU A 859 -38.54 -12.60 21.49
C GLU A 859 -38.56 -14.04 22.04
N GLY A 860 -38.04 -14.21 23.26
CA GLY A 860 -37.90 -15.53 23.91
C GLY A 860 -36.76 -16.41 23.39
N LYS A 861 -36.00 -16.00 22.36
CA LYS A 861 -34.83 -16.72 21.85
C LYS A 861 -33.52 -16.11 22.39
N ARG A 862 -32.50 -16.93 22.67
CA ARG A 862 -31.22 -16.46 23.23
C ARG A 862 -30.22 -15.93 22.20
N ALA A 863 -30.31 -16.38 20.95
CA ALA A 863 -29.33 -16.08 19.91
C ALA A 863 -29.96 -16.16 18.51
N ARG A 864 -29.49 -15.30 17.59
CA ARG A 864 -29.84 -15.30 16.16
C ARG A 864 -28.72 -15.95 15.35
N VAL A 865 -29.06 -16.88 14.47
CA VAL A 865 -28.16 -17.42 13.45
C VAL A 865 -28.71 -17.06 12.07
N SER A 866 -28.23 -15.96 11.51
CA SER A 866 -28.61 -15.47 10.18
C SER A 866 -27.70 -16.08 9.10
N VAL A 867 -28.18 -17.09 8.38
CA VAL A 867 -27.45 -17.72 7.28
C VAL A 867 -27.81 -17.05 5.95
N ILE A 868 -26.85 -16.38 5.31
CA ILE A 868 -27.06 -15.68 4.04
C ILE A 868 -26.54 -16.56 2.91
N SER A 869 -27.46 -17.20 2.18
CA SER A 869 -27.12 -17.98 0.98
C SER A 869 -26.88 -17.07 -0.21
N LEU A 870 -25.74 -17.23 -0.89
CA LEU A 870 -25.39 -16.44 -2.06
C LEU A 870 -25.97 -17.01 -3.38
N THR A 871 -26.89 -17.97 -3.32
CA THR A 871 -27.56 -18.59 -4.47
C THR A 871 -28.24 -17.58 -5.42
N GLY A 872 -28.73 -16.45 -4.88
CA GLY A 872 -29.34 -15.40 -5.70
C GLY A 872 -28.36 -14.47 -6.43
N LEU A 873 -27.06 -14.60 -6.17
CA LEU A 873 -26.00 -13.77 -6.74
C LEU A 873 -25.22 -14.60 -7.76
N THR A 874 -25.40 -14.29 -9.05
CA THR A 874 -24.99 -15.14 -10.17
C THR A 874 -23.55 -14.93 -10.63
N SER A 875 -22.88 -13.87 -10.18
CA SER A 875 -21.46 -13.61 -10.47
C SER A 875 -20.68 -13.26 -9.20
N ASP A 876 -19.38 -13.54 -9.22
CA ASP A 876 -18.48 -13.23 -8.11
C ASP A 876 -18.43 -11.73 -7.82
N ALA A 877 -18.50 -10.87 -8.84
CA ALA A 877 -18.60 -9.43 -8.66
C ALA A 877 -19.86 -9.02 -7.87
N GLN A 878 -21.01 -9.66 -8.11
CA GLN A 878 -22.23 -9.42 -7.31
C GLN A 878 -22.08 -9.94 -5.87
N ARG A 879 -21.50 -11.14 -5.70
CA ARG A 879 -21.21 -11.74 -4.39
C ARG A 879 -20.31 -10.83 -3.55
N GLN A 880 -19.20 -10.40 -4.14
CA GLN A 880 -18.22 -9.51 -3.51
C GLN A 880 -18.80 -8.11 -3.23
N SER A 881 -19.60 -7.54 -4.13
CA SER A 881 -20.26 -6.24 -3.89
C SER A 881 -21.28 -6.31 -2.75
N PHE A 882 -22.10 -7.37 -2.69
CA PHE A 882 -23.03 -7.61 -1.58
C PHE A 882 -22.28 -7.76 -0.25
N VAL A 883 -21.24 -8.60 -0.22
CA VAL A 883 -20.43 -8.84 1.00
C VAL A 883 -19.73 -7.55 1.44
N ASN A 884 -19.20 -6.74 0.52
CA ASN A 884 -18.62 -5.44 0.84
C ASN A 884 -19.63 -4.53 1.58
N GLN A 885 -20.84 -4.37 1.00
CA GLN A 885 -21.88 -3.50 1.56
C GLN A 885 -22.38 -4.02 2.93
N LEU A 886 -22.57 -5.33 3.09
CA LEU A 886 -22.90 -5.96 4.38
C LEU A 886 -21.80 -5.74 5.42
N GLN A 887 -20.53 -5.93 5.05
CA GLN A 887 -19.39 -5.73 5.95
C GLN A 887 -19.26 -4.27 6.40
N MET A 888 -19.51 -3.31 5.50
CA MET A 888 -19.54 -1.88 5.83
C MET A 888 -20.69 -1.53 6.79
N ALA A 889 -21.90 -2.07 6.54
CA ALA A 889 -23.04 -1.89 7.44
C ALA A 889 -22.74 -2.48 8.83
N LEU A 890 -22.23 -3.72 8.88
CA LEU A 890 -21.85 -4.40 10.11
C LEU A 890 -20.78 -3.62 10.90
N PHE A 891 -19.76 -3.09 10.22
CA PHE A 891 -18.74 -2.25 10.85
C PHE A 891 -19.31 -0.95 11.44
N SER A 892 -20.23 -0.29 10.74
CA SER A 892 -20.95 0.90 11.27
C SER A 892 -21.83 0.56 12.47
N TRP A 893 -22.49 -0.61 12.44
CA TRP A 893 -23.38 -1.04 13.52
C TRP A 893 -22.62 -1.42 14.79
N ILE A 894 -21.54 -2.20 14.71
CA ILE A 894 -20.75 -2.59 15.90
C ILE A 894 -20.04 -1.40 16.57
N LYS A 895 -19.75 -0.33 15.82
CA LYS A 895 -19.19 0.91 16.39
C LYS A 895 -20.20 1.64 17.28
N ARG A 896 -21.49 1.59 16.93
CA ARG A 896 -22.60 2.17 17.69
C ARG A 896 -23.10 1.22 18.79
N HIS A 897 -22.96 -0.08 18.58
CA HIS A 897 -23.40 -1.14 19.48
C HIS A 897 -22.21 -2.06 19.89
N PRO A 898 -21.19 -1.53 20.59
CA PRO A 898 -20.06 -2.33 21.04
C PRO A 898 -20.54 -3.43 22.02
N ALA A 899 -19.78 -4.52 22.13
CA ALA A 899 -20.13 -5.64 23.01
C ALA A 899 -20.30 -5.24 24.50
N GLY A 900 -19.59 -4.21 24.95
CA GLY A 900 -19.51 -3.82 26.36
C GLY A 900 -18.88 -4.94 27.19
N ASP A 901 -19.49 -5.23 28.33
CA ASP A 901 -19.08 -6.29 29.26
C ASP A 901 -19.34 -7.71 28.73
N ARG A 902 -20.13 -7.88 27.65
CA ARG A 902 -20.36 -9.20 27.04
C ARG A 902 -19.05 -9.74 26.48
N PRO A 903 -18.66 -11.00 26.76
CA PRO A 903 -17.38 -11.55 26.30
C PRO A 903 -17.27 -11.55 24.77
N LEU A 904 -18.39 -11.70 24.06
CA LEU A 904 -18.46 -11.62 22.60
C LEU A 904 -19.80 -10.96 22.19
N GLY A 905 -19.75 -9.96 21.32
CA GLY A 905 -20.93 -9.23 20.86
C GLY A 905 -21.67 -9.91 19.70
N GLY A 906 -20.96 -10.74 18.94
CA GLY A 906 -21.48 -11.54 17.83
C GLY A 906 -20.36 -12.21 17.02
N LEU A 907 -20.74 -13.05 16.06
CA LEU A 907 -19.85 -13.65 15.07
C LEU A 907 -20.20 -13.26 13.63
N PHE A 908 -19.17 -13.10 12.80
CA PHE A 908 -19.29 -13.01 11.35
C PHE A 908 -18.46 -14.13 10.69
N VAL A 909 -19.13 -15.06 10.02
CA VAL A 909 -18.55 -16.28 9.47
C VAL A 909 -18.48 -16.20 7.94
N MET A 910 -17.28 -16.41 7.40
CA MET A 910 -17.00 -16.40 5.96
C MET A 910 -16.45 -17.77 5.56
N ASP A 911 -17.30 -18.61 4.96
CA ASP A 911 -16.80 -19.80 4.27
C ASP A 911 -16.28 -19.47 2.86
N GLU A 912 -15.31 -20.26 2.40
CA GLU A 912 -14.49 -20.01 1.19
C GLU A 912 -13.95 -18.57 1.13
N ALA A 913 -13.42 -18.09 2.26
CA ALA A 913 -13.00 -16.70 2.48
C ALA A 913 -12.01 -16.16 1.43
N GLN A 914 -11.23 -17.02 0.76
CA GLN A 914 -10.34 -16.63 -0.33
C GLN A 914 -11.07 -16.08 -1.58
N THR A 915 -12.36 -16.39 -1.76
CA THR A 915 -13.19 -15.83 -2.85
C THR A 915 -13.57 -14.36 -2.61
N PHE A 916 -13.50 -13.93 -1.35
CA PHE A 916 -13.80 -12.57 -0.90
C PHE A 916 -12.55 -11.76 -0.62
N ALA A 917 -11.54 -12.33 0.05
CA ALA A 917 -10.29 -11.66 0.39
C ALA A 917 -9.06 -12.52 0.01
N PRO A 918 -8.79 -12.67 -1.30
CA PRO A 918 -7.63 -13.42 -1.79
C PRO A 918 -6.30 -12.74 -1.42
N SER A 919 -5.22 -13.52 -1.43
CA SER A 919 -3.84 -13.02 -1.30
C SER A 919 -3.29 -12.33 -2.55
N GLY A 920 -3.94 -12.51 -3.71
CA GLY A 920 -3.55 -11.96 -5.01
C GLY A 920 -4.29 -10.66 -5.36
N ALA A 921 -4.96 -10.64 -6.53
CA ALA A 921 -5.71 -9.48 -7.00
C ALA A 921 -6.87 -9.13 -6.05
N ALA A 922 -6.97 -7.87 -5.65
CA ALA A 922 -8.00 -7.39 -4.73
C ALA A 922 -9.40 -7.44 -5.36
N THR A 923 -10.38 -7.84 -4.55
CA THR A 923 -11.81 -7.87 -4.89
C THR A 923 -12.53 -6.61 -4.40
N ALA A 924 -13.81 -6.46 -4.76
CA ALA A 924 -14.68 -5.40 -4.24
C ALA A 924 -14.88 -5.42 -2.70
N CYS A 925 -14.63 -6.54 -2.01
CA CYS A 925 -14.78 -6.67 -0.54
C CYS A 925 -13.47 -6.93 0.21
N THR A 926 -12.31 -6.95 -0.48
CA THR A 926 -11.03 -7.23 0.18
C THR A 926 -10.72 -6.18 1.26
N GLN A 927 -10.93 -4.89 0.96
CA GLN A 927 -10.58 -3.79 1.88
C GLN A 927 -11.48 -3.75 3.13
N SER A 928 -12.79 -3.98 2.96
CA SER A 928 -13.77 -4.06 4.06
C SER A 928 -13.57 -5.31 4.93
N THR A 929 -13.22 -6.45 4.33
CA THR A 929 -12.82 -7.66 5.06
C THR A 929 -11.57 -7.41 5.92
N LEU A 930 -10.56 -6.72 5.38
CA LEU A 930 -9.34 -6.36 6.11
C LEU A 930 -9.60 -5.37 7.25
N ALA A 931 -10.45 -4.36 7.03
CA ALA A 931 -10.83 -3.40 8.06
C ALA A 931 -11.53 -4.08 9.25
N LEU A 932 -12.46 -5.02 8.98
CA LEU A 932 -13.08 -5.84 10.03
C LEU A 932 -12.02 -6.70 10.74
N ALA A 933 -11.16 -7.42 10.01
CA ALA A 933 -10.14 -8.29 10.59
C ALA A 933 -9.10 -7.56 11.47
N ALA A 934 -8.88 -6.26 11.28
CA ALA A 934 -8.00 -5.45 12.12
C ALA A 934 -8.72 -4.84 13.33
N GLN A 935 -9.95 -4.35 13.15
CA GLN A 935 -10.59 -3.45 14.11
C GLN A 935 -11.82 -4.02 14.83
N ALA A 936 -12.49 -5.04 14.29
CA ALA A 936 -13.70 -5.63 14.88
C ALA A 936 -13.50 -6.11 16.33
N ARG A 937 -12.27 -6.53 16.67
CA ARG A 937 -11.83 -6.90 18.03
C ARG A 937 -12.14 -5.81 19.07
N LYS A 938 -11.96 -4.53 18.72
CA LYS A 938 -12.15 -3.37 19.62
C LYS A 938 -13.63 -3.18 20.00
N TYR A 939 -14.54 -3.59 19.11
CA TYR A 939 -16.00 -3.52 19.28
C TYR A 939 -16.62 -4.85 19.73
N GLY A 940 -15.82 -5.91 19.85
CA GLY A 940 -16.24 -7.22 20.35
C GLY A 940 -16.93 -8.12 19.33
N LEU A 941 -16.76 -7.89 18.02
CA LEU A 941 -17.21 -8.80 16.96
C LEU A 941 -16.08 -9.79 16.62
N GLY A 942 -16.38 -11.10 16.70
CA GLY A 942 -15.47 -12.15 16.24
C GLY A 942 -15.67 -12.48 14.77
N LEU A 943 -14.59 -12.86 14.08
CA LEU A 943 -14.63 -13.28 12.67
C LEU A 943 -14.11 -14.71 12.53
N VAL A 944 -14.74 -15.48 11.64
CA VAL A 944 -14.33 -16.86 11.32
C VAL A 944 -14.09 -16.94 9.82
N PHE A 945 -12.85 -17.20 9.42
CA PHE A 945 -12.44 -17.32 8.02
C PHE A 945 -12.11 -18.79 7.72
N ALA A 946 -12.86 -19.41 6.82
CA ALA A 946 -12.60 -20.80 6.43
C ALA A 946 -12.17 -20.87 4.95
N THR A 947 -11.11 -21.65 4.68
CA THR A 947 -10.53 -21.77 3.34
C THR A 947 -9.90 -23.14 3.11
N GLN A 948 -9.98 -23.63 1.87
CA GLN A 948 -9.24 -24.81 1.41
C GLN A 948 -7.81 -24.48 0.93
N ALA A 949 -7.48 -23.19 0.75
CA ALA A 949 -6.21 -22.73 0.20
C ALA A 949 -5.47 -21.84 1.20
N PRO A 950 -4.52 -22.38 2.00
CA PRO A 950 -3.90 -21.61 3.09
C PRO A 950 -3.14 -20.36 2.62
N LYS A 951 -2.44 -20.44 1.48
CA LYS A 951 -1.82 -19.28 0.79
C LYS A 951 -2.80 -18.47 -0.09
N GLY A 952 -4.04 -18.92 -0.23
CA GLY A 952 -5.07 -18.23 -1.02
C GLY A 952 -5.75 -17.09 -0.28
N LEU A 953 -5.78 -17.12 1.06
CA LEU A 953 -6.35 -16.07 1.91
C LEU A 953 -5.32 -14.95 2.16
N HIS A 954 -5.77 -13.69 2.24
CA HIS A 954 -4.88 -12.55 2.46
C HIS A 954 -4.08 -12.65 3.79
N ASN A 955 -2.77 -12.39 3.74
CA ASN A 955 -1.85 -12.63 4.86
C ASN A 955 -2.22 -11.86 6.15
N GLN A 956 -2.66 -10.61 6.04
CA GLN A 956 -3.14 -9.81 7.17
C GLN A 956 -4.35 -10.44 7.89
N ILE A 957 -5.20 -11.20 7.19
CA ILE A 957 -6.30 -11.94 7.83
C ILE A 957 -5.72 -13.10 8.65
N THR A 958 -4.80 -13.86 8.05
CA THR A 958 -4.17 -15.00 8.75
C THR A 958 -3.33 -14.58 9.96
N GLY A 959 -2.72 -13.39 9.91
CA GLY A 959 -1.95 -12.80 11.00
C GLY A 959 -2.80 -12.23 12.13
N ASN A 960 -3.98 -11.66 11.83
CA ASN A 960 -4.92 -11.20 12.85
C ASN A 960 -5.73 -12.34 13.50
N ALA A 961 -5.71 -13.56 12.95
CA ALA A 961 -6.39 -14.73 13.51
C ALA A 961 -5.59 -15.43 14.62
N ALA A 962 -5.87 -15.04 15.87
CA ALA A 962 -5.25 -15.61 17.07
C ALA A 962 -5.62 -17.08 17.30
N THR A 963 -6.79 -17.54 16.85
CA THR A 963 -7.13 -18.97 16.82
C THR A 963 -6.96 -19.53 15.41
N GLN A 964 -6.28 -20.67 15.26
CA GLN A 964 -6.12 -21.33 13.95
C GLN A 964 -6.40 -22.83 14.04
N PHE A 965 -7.04 -23.38 13.01
CA PHE A 965 -7.28 -24.81 12.81
C PHE A 965 -6.69 -25.27 11.48
N PHE A 966 -5.97 -26.39 11.48
CA PHE A 966 -5.43 -27.03 10.28
C PHE A 966 -5.97 -28.46 10.18
N GLY A 967 -6.87 -28.68 9.22
CA GLY A 967 -7.45 -29.99 8.93
C GLY A 967 -6.64 -30.76 7.87
N LEU A 968 -7.19 -31.87 7.39
CA LEU A 968 -6.59 -32.67 6.33
C LEU A 968 -6.33 -31.82 5.08
N LEU A 969 -5.08 -31.87 4.59
CA LEU A 969 -4.64 -31.23 3.35
C LEU A 969 -3.84 -32.23 2.51
N ASN A 970 -4.30 -32.48 1.29
CA ASN A 970 -3.75 -33.53 0.41
C ASN A 970 -2.74 -32.99 -0.62
N ALA A 971 -2.86 -31.71 -1.03
CA ALA A 971 -1.99 -31.15 -2.06
C ALA A 971 -0.63 -30.69 -1.46
N PRO A 972 0.53 -31.07 -2.03
CA PRO A 972 1.85 -30.69 -1.52
C PRO A 972 2.03 -29.19 -1.29
N ALA A 973 1.51 -28.35 -2.18
CA ALA A 973 1.56 -26.88 -2.02
C ALA A 973 0.75 -26.39 -0.81
N GLN A 974 -0.42 -26.98 -0.53
CA GLN A 974 -1.24 -26.65 0.64
C GLN A 974 -0.59 -27.13 1.93
N ILE A 975 0.01 -28.33 1.93
CA ILE A 975 0.75 -28.90 3.07
C ILE A 975 1.93 -27.98 3.43
N THR A 976 2.73 -27.58 2.44
CA THR A 976 3.86 -26.67 2.64
C THR A 976 3.39 -25.32 3.19
N ALA A 977 2.35 -24.72 2.59
CA ALA A 977 1.75 -23.48 3.07
C ALA A 977 1.24 -23.56 4.52
N ALA A 978 0.57 -24.66 4.88
CA ALA A 978 0.07 -24.89 6.24
C ALA A 978 1.21 -24.99 7.27
N ARG A 979 2.31 -25.67 6.92
CA ARG A 979 3.50 -25.77 7.79
C ARG A 979 4.24 -24.45 7.90
N GLU A 980 4.31 -23.64 6.85
CA GLU A 980 4.87 -22.27 6.93
C GLU A 980 4.04 -21.37 7.86
N LEU A 981 2.71 -21.39 7.74
CA LEU A 981 1.81 -20.65 8.63
C LEU A 981 1.92 -21.11 10.09
N ALA A 982 1.99 -22.43 10.33
CA ALA A 982 2.19 -22.97 11.67
C ALA A 982 3.54 -22.55 12.28
N LYS A 983 4.63 -22.55 11.48
CA LYS A 983 5.95 -22.10 11.90
C LYS A 983 6.03 -20.62 12.19
N ALA A 984 5.37 -19.78 11.40
CA ALA A 984 5.25 -18.34 11.68
C ALA A 984 4.58 -18.07 13.04
N LYS A 985 3.72 -19.00 13.50
CA LYS A 985 3.05 -18.97 14.80
C LYS A 985 3.78 -19.79 15.89
N GLY A 986 5.02 -20.21 15.65
CA GLY A 986 5.85 -20.92 16.63
C GLY A 986 5.56 -22.42 16.82
N GLY A 987 4.86 -23.06 15.88
CA GLY A 987 4.57 -24.50 15.92
C GLY A 987 4.89 -25.23 14.60
N ASP A 988 4.41 -26.47 14.47
CA ASP A 988 4.42 -27.24 13.21
C ASP A 988 3.20 -28.16 13.14
N VAL A 989 2.83 -28.57 11.93
CA VAL A 989 1.74 -29.50 11.64
C VAL A 989 2.28 -30.66 10.79
N PRO A 990 3.18 -31.50 11.36
CA PRO A 990 4.07 -32.36 10.58
C PRO A 990 3.35 -33.47 9.80
N ASP A 991 2.20 -33.93 10.27
CA ASP A 991 1.39 -34.98 9.64
C ASP A 991 -0.02 -34.50 9.22
N VAL A 992 -0.15 -33.21 8.87
CA VAL A 992 -1.41 -32.60 8.39
C VAL A 992 -2.06 -33.34 7.21
N SER A 993 -1.26 -34.05 6.40
CA SER A 993 -1.73 -34.91 5.29
C SER A 993 -2.20 -36.32 5.70
N ARG A 994 -2.13 -36.66 7.00
CA ARG A 994 -2.55 -37.95 7.57
C ARG A 994 -3.71 -37.82 8.56
N LEU A 995 -4.25 -36.61 8.72
CA LEU A 995 -5.42 -36.35 9.57
C LEU A 995 -6.65 -37.08 9.04
N ARG A 996 -7.48 -37.62 9.94
CA ARG A 996 -8.81 -38.12 9.57
C ARG A 996 -9.81 -36.96 9.48
N SER A 997 -10.95 -37.18 8.83
CA SER A 997 -12.07 -36.23 8.90
C SER A 997 -12.47 -35.99 10.36
N GLY A 998 -12.71 -34.75 10.74
CA GLY A 998 -12.98 -34.37 12.14
C GLY A 998 -11.73 -34.34 13.05
N GLN A 999 -10.52 -34.47 12.48
CA GLN A 999 -9.27 -34.21 13.20
C GLN A 999 -8.59 -32.95 12.68
N PHE A 1000 -8.20 -32.08 13.59
CA PHE A 1000 -7.55 -30.79 13.30
C PHE A 1000 -6.35 -30.59 14.22
N TYR A 1001 -5.31 -29.92 13.72
CA TYR A 1001 -4.39 -29.20 14.60
C TYR A 1001 -5.02 -27.87 15.01
N ALA A 1002 -5.26 -27.68 16.30
CA ALA A 1002 -5.74 -26.43 16.85
C ALA A 1002 -4.60 -25.66 17.54
N ALA A 1003 -4.48 -24.38 17.22
CA ALA A 1003 -3.67 -23.41 17.94
C ALA A 1003 -4.60 -22.34 18.51
N VAL A 1004 -5.01 -22.54 19.77
CA VAL A 1004 -5.77 -21.58 20.58
C VAL A 1004 -4.80 -20.50 21.10
N GLU A 1005 -5.30 -19.30 21.40
CA GLU A 1005 -4.46 -18.16 21.82
C GLU A 1005 -3.46 -18.53 22.94
N GLY A 1006 -2.18 -18.25 22.71
CA GLY A 1006 -1.08 -18.52 23.66
C GLY A 1006 -0.74 -20.01 23.87
N GLY A 1007 -1.47 -20.94 23.25
CA GLY A 1007 -1.26 -22.38 23.37
C GLY A 1007 -0.39 -22.96 22.26
N SER A 1008 0.21 -24.13 22.54
CA SER A 1008 0.90 -24.93 21.53
C SER A 1008 -0.08 -25.66 20.62
N PHE A 1009 0.35 -25.92 19.39
CA PHE A 1009 -0.41 -26.71 18.41
C PHE A 1009 -0.74 -28.09 18.96
N THR A 1010 -2.02 -28.37 19.15
CA THR A 1010 -2.53 -29.62 19.71
C THR A 1010 -3.39 -30.33 18.67
N LYS A 1011 -3.25 -31.65 18.49
CA LYS A 1011 -4.14 -32.43 17.64
C LYS A 1011 -5.45 -32.68 18.40
N VAL A 1012 -6.58 -32.28 17.82
CA VAL A 1012 -7.92 -32.30 18.41
C VAL A 1012 -8.86 -33.11 17.54
N ARG A 1013 -9.66 -33.96 18.18
CA ARG A 1013 -10.83 -34.62 17.60
C ARG A 1013 -12.05 -33.76 17.91
N THR A 1014 -12.66 -33.18 16.88
CA THR A 1014 -13.86 -32.33 17.00
C THR A 1014 -15.12 -33.21 16.93
N PRO A 1015 -16.15 -32.99 17.76
CA PRO A 1015 -17.40 -33.75 17.69
C PRO A 1015 -18.17 -33.38 16.41
N LEU A 1016 -19.22 -34.15 16.12
CA LEU A 1016 -20.17 -33.80 15.07
C LEU A 1016 -20.98 -32.54 15.46
N CYS A 1017 -21.53 -31.85 14.47
CA CYS A 1017 -22.43 -30.72 14.69
C CYS A 1017 -23.79 -31.16 15.24
N LEU A 1018 -24.45 -30.26 15.96
CA LEU A 1018 -25.74 -30.45 16.60
C LEU A 1018 -26.90 -30.37 15.59
N SER A 1019 -26.71 -29.62 14.49
CA SER A 1019 -27.63 -29.55 13.35
C SER A 1019 -27.33 -30.60 12.27
N HIS A 1020 -28.36 -31.01 11.53
CA HIS A 1020 -28.26 -32.05 10.49
C HIS A 1020 -27.26 -31.71 9.37
N HIS A 1021 -26.28 -32.57 9.17
CA HIS A 1021 -25.26 -32.46 8.13
C HIS A 1021 -25.26 -33.70 7.21
N PRO A 1022 -25.94 -33.66 6.05
CA PRO A 1022 -25.90 -34.71 5.04
C PRO A 1022 -24.58 -34.68 4.24
N SER A 1023 -24.37 -35.68 3.38
CA SER A 1023 -23.24 -35.74 2.44
C SER A 1023 -23.32 -34.75 1.27
N SER A 1024 -24.48 -34.12 1.03
CA SER A 1024 -24.73 -33.25 -0.13
C SER A 1024 -25.34 -31.90 0.28
N PRO A 1025 -24.91 -30.77 -0.30
CA PRO A 1025 -25.50 -29.44 -0.04
C PRO A 1025 -26.95 -29.37 -0.52
N LEU A 1026 -27.67 -28.33 -0.08
CA LEU A 1026 -29.01 -28.04 -0.62
C LEU A 1026 -28.93 -27.47 -2.05
N THR A 1027 -29.85 -27.90 -2.90
CA THR A 1027 -30.12 -27.22 -4.17
C THR A 1027 -30.67 -25.80 -3.92
N GLY A 1028 -30.51 -24.91 -4.88
CA GLY A 1028 -30.97 -23.52 -4.74
C GLY A 1028 -32.48 -23.37 -4.49
N GLU A 1029 -33.29 -24.30 -5.00
CA GLU A 1029 -34.75 -24.30 -4.79
C GLU A 1029 -35.13 -24.75 -3.38
N GLU A 1030 -34.44 -25.75 -2.82
CA GLU A 1030 -34.62 -26.17 -1.44
C GLU A 1030 -34.19 -25.06 -0.47
N VAL A 1031 -33.09 -24.33 -0.74
CA VAL A 1031 -32.68 -23.17 0.06
C VAL A 1031 -33.74 -22.07 0.05
N VAL A 1032 -34.31 -21.74 -1.12
CA VAL A 1032 -35.38 -20.74 -1.23
C VAL A 1032 -36.65 -21.18 -0.49
N THR A 1033 -37.03 -22.45 -0.64
CA THR A 1033 -38.16 -23.07 0.08
C THR A 1033 -37.94 -23.02 1.60
N ARG A 1034 -36.71 -23.25 2.03
CA ARG A 1034 -36.29 -23.22 3.44
C ARG A 1034 -36.29 -21.80 4.00
N ALA A 1035 -35.77 -20.83 3.26
CA ALA A 1035 -35.79 -19.42 3.63
C ALA A 1035 -37.22 -18.91 3.88
N ARG A 1036 -38.20 -19.35 3.06
CA ARG A 1036 -39.62 -19.04 3.27
C ARG A 1036 -40.21 -19.64 4.57
N ARG A 1037 -39.63 -20.73 5.09
CA ARG A 1037 -40.14 -21.48 6.27
C ARG A 1037 -39.44 -21.13 7.58
N SER A 1038 -38.15 -20.81 7.52
CA SER A 1038 -37.45 -20.11 8.62
C SER A 1038 -38.02 -18.73 8.82
#